data_AF-E2NC72-F1
#
_entry.id   AF-E2NC72-F1
#
_cell.length_a   1.000
_cell.length_b   1.000
_cell.length_c   1.000
_cell.angle_alpha   90.00
_cell.angle_beta   90.00
_cell.angle_gamma   90.00
#
_symmetry.space_group_name_H-M   'P 1'
#
loop_
_entity.id
_entity.type
_entity.pdbx_description
1 polymer ?
#
loop_
_entity_poly.entity_id
_entity_poly.type
_entity_poly.pdbx_seq_one_letter_code
_entity_poly.pdbx_strand_id
1 'polypeptide(L)'
;MFYMSGGDPEHDILLMESARQAAEATGDDVAVTILMKASGKGEGEARNGTCRYTAQDGVLTQDTEFGSVDDFAVTDPANLAEFIRWSAEQYPCRRYLLAFGGHGITFSPETDLPDPADDTRADRPGTRASLSDNGNLMTAAQLGNAIRQSGVDLEALIAHSCQQGSIEMLAEWEGTADYLLGSPFSIPDYAYDYTSLINDLREGCSVEETLKRTAHRAINLWQEFHNQGVSGMVMEVTRLRDLSPLWDVLRQTLDLMHESMDEVNLTTDAPAVYGETYGKGYMRALVDKYERDHSDFFQNTRAFYAVDLPGYLHAAFVHSGNMSLASYINRLDEVLADIVVTHRQTDGKHDFLYNVYTNLSNYSSSEEARERYHDCRFDQLTGWGTFYEDLMDYVNQLPDEPGRILTPIADHLTGKWEVTKLFYKEYGEWVPEKLPVGSAQTFTLRANGELFRTRTAAYWTNLYLSDWGDTDDTDFTFRMDKSLCKIHRLTKNKLELTEEGFPQYKMRLRRVSDEDEKTLAERMVGKWILSKRYQKVDGAWVEVTDDLPLECWSEYTEAGKFTTYTRWADEEHLNEDMTWRVHELTGIIGYWPSEEASLAYFRIALEDDDTLVMNYAENYDPTQEEQVNTEYKDILVRN
;
A
#
# COMPACT_ATOMS: atom_id res chain seq x y z
N MET A 1 1.66 35.97 0.20
CA MET A 1 1.13 35.42 1.47
C MET A 1 1.80 34.08 1.69
N PHE A 2 2.46 33.87 2.82
CA PHE A 2 3.06 32.58 3.18
C PHE A 2 2.28 31.98 4.35
N TYR A 3 1.73 30.79 4.17
CA TYR A 3 1.01 30.05 5.20
C TYR A 3 1.70 28.71 5.42
N MET A 4 2.43 28.57 6.53
CA MET A 4 3.42 27.51 6.64
C MET A 4 3.42 26.81 8.01
N SER A 5 3.80 25.53 7.96
CA SER A 5 4.02 24.66 9.12
C SER A 5 5.28 23.85 8.88
N GLY A 6 6.27 23.91 9.78
CA GLY A 6 7.45 23.07 9.66
C GLY A 6 7.14 21.60 9.92
N GLY A 7 6.22 21.29 10.83
CA GLY A 7 5.89 19.91 11.21
C GLY A 7 7.02 19.19 11.97
N ASP A 8 8.28 19.58 11.76
CA ASP A 8 9.48 19.21 12.51
C ASP A 8 10.51 20.37 12.57
N PRO A 9 11.52 20.28 13.46
CA PRO A 9 12.48 21.36 13.69
C PRO A 9 13.33 21.72 12.46
N GLU A 10 13.71 20.72 11.65
CA GLU A 10 14.54 20.93 10.46
C GLU A 10 13.83 21.81 9.42
N HIS A 11 12.53 21.56 9.21
CA HIS A 11 11.72 22.31 8.25
C HIS A 11 11.30 23.70 8.76
N ASP A 12 11.22 23.91 10.08
CA ASP A 12 10.90 25.22 10.67
C ASP A 12 11.86 26.31 10.18
N ILE A 13 13.16 25.98 10.15
CA ILE A 13 14.21 26.91 9.76
C ILE A 13 14.15 27.21 8.26
N LEU A 14 14.00 26.17 7.43
CA LEU A 14 14.09 26.28 5.98
C LEU A 14 12.89 27.01 5.37
N LEU A 15 11.67 26.74 5.88
CA LEU A 15 10.47 27.45 5.46
C LEU A 15 10.54 28.94 5.83
N MET A 16 10.96 29.26 7.06
CA MET A 16 11.09 30.64 7.47
C MET A 16 12.21 31.37 6.71
N GLU A 17 13.30 30.67 6.35
CA GLU A 17 14.37 31.25 5.55
C GLU A 17 13.90 31.61 4.14
N SER A 18 13.09 30.76 3.52
CA SER A 18 12.46 31.06 2.22
C SER A 18 11.56 32.31 2.30
N ALA A 19 10.78 32.43 3.38
CA ALA A 19 9.95 33.61 3.59
C ALA A 19 10.77 34.88 3.88
N ARG A 20 11.93 34.76 4.52
CA ARG A 20 12.89 35.87 4.71
C ARG A 20 13.51 36.32 3.39
N GLN A 21 13.93 35.39 2.53
CA GLN A 21 14.43 35.72 1.19
C GLN A 21 13.40 36.52 0.38
N ALA A 22 12.11 36.14 0.47
CA ALA A 22 11.03 36.90 -0.12
C ALA A 22 10.89 38.30 0.50
N ALA A 23 10.90 38.38 1.84
CA ALA A 23 10.77 39.63 2.58
C ALA A 23 11.91 40.62 2.27
N GLU A 24 13.16 40.17 2.25
CA GLU A 24 14.33 41.00 1.96
C GLU A 24 14.33 41.58 0.54
N ALA A 25 13.73 40.86 -0.41
CA ALA A 25 13.62 41.29 -1.80
C ALA A 25 12.48 42.30 -2.05
N THR A 26 11.60 42.54 -1.08
CA THR A 26 10.46 43.46 -1.21
C THR A 26 10.90 44.92 -1.45
N GLY A 27 10.02 45.69 -2.09
CA GLY A 27 10.12 47.14 -2.25
C GLY A 27 8.83 47.82 -1.77
N ASP A 28 8.50 48.98 -2.33
CA ASP A 28 7.26 49.70 -2.05
C ASP A 28 6.06 49.14 -2.84
N ASP A 29 6.37 48.36 -3.87
CA ASP A 29 5.48 47.79 -4.88
C ASP A 29 5.01 46.37 -4.56
N VAL A 30 5.85 45.56 -3.91
CA VAL A 30 5.56 44.18 -3.48
C VAL A 30 5.74 44.07 -1.97
N ALA A 31 4.75 43.48 -1.29
CA ALA A 31 4.78 43.22 0.15
C ALA A 31 4.54 41.74 0.43
N VAL A 32 5.01 41.28 1.58
CA VAL A 32 4.91 39.88 2.02
C VAL A 32 4.19 39.83 3.38
N THR A 33 3.29 38.86 3.53
CA THR A 33 2.67 38.49 4.80
C THR A 33 3.00 37.03 5.08
N ILE A 34 3.26 36.69 6.34
CA ILE A 34 3.70 35.35 6.74
C ILE A 34 2.94 34.93 7.99
N LEU A 35 2.40 33.70 8.00
CA LEU A 35 2.04 32.97 9.20
C LEU A 35 2.87 31.68 9.21
N MET A 36 3.64 31.50 10.28
CA MET A 36 4.52 30.36 10.46
C MET A 36 4.20 29.69 11.80
N LYS A 37 3.80 28.43 11.76
CA LYS A 37 3.71 27.57 12.94
C LYS A 37 4.98 26.72 13.06
N ALA A 38 5.71 26.90 14.15
CA ALA A 38 6.86 26.06 14.46
C ALA A 38 6.44 24.71 15.06
N SER A 39 7.29 23.69 14.91
CA SER A 39 7.10 22.30 15.35
C SER A 39 7.14 22.08 16.88
N GLY A 40 7.59 23.07 17.67
CA GLY A 40 7.47 23.10 19.13
C GLY A 40 8.80 23.09 19.92
N LYS A 41 8.70 22.85 21.24
CA LYS A 41 9.68 23.20 22.31
C LYS A 41 11.13 22.71 22.19
N GLY A 42 11.45 21.86 21.22
CA GLY A 42 12.78 21.24 21.06
C GLY A 42 13.92 22.24 20.80
N GLU A 43 13.61 23.41 20.25
CA GLU A 43 14.61 24.41 19.83
C GLU A 43 14.76 25.64 20.74
N GLY A 44 14.10 25.62 21.91
CA GLY A 44 14.16 26.70 22.91
C GLY A 44 13.09 27.79 22.75
N GLU A 45 12.93 28.62 23.79
CA GLU A 45 11.81 29.56 23.95
C GLU A 45 11.64 30.59 22.80
N ALA A 46 12.69 30.85 22.01
CA ALA A 46 12.67 31.83 20.92
C ALA A 46 12.05 31.31 19.61
N ARG A 47 11.74 30.02 19.52
CA ARG A 47 11.19 29.36 18.31
C ARG A 47 9.87 28.63 18.56
N ASN A 48 9.17 29.01 19.63
CA ASN A 48 7.91 28.38 20.03
C ASN A 48 6.68 29.12 19.50
N GLY A 49 5.68 28.34 19.12
CA GLY A 49 4.34 28.79 18.78
C GLY A 49 4.19 29.31 17.36
N THR A 50 3.00 29.84 17.07
CA THR A 50 2.66 30.39 15.76
C THR A 50 2.84 31.89 15.78
N CYS A 51 3.58 32.41 14.81
CA CYS A 51 3.85 33.83 14.66
C CYS A 51 3.36 34.33 13.30
N ARG A 52 2.97 35.61 13.28
CA ARG A 52 2.53 36.32 12.08
C ARG A 52 3.41 37.54 11.82
N TYR A 53 3.70 37.81 10.55
CA TYR A 53 4.60 38.88 10.13
C TYR A 53 4.07 39.63 8.90
N THR A 54 4.45 40.90 8.80
CA THR A 54 4.37 41.71 7.58
C THR A 54 5.78 42.09 7.14
N ALA A 55 5.97 42.27 5.84
CA ALA A 55 7.23 42.72 5.27
C ALA A 55 7.02 43.61 4.06
N GLN A 56 7.73 44.74 4.05
CA GLN A 56 7.78 45.70 2.95
C GLN A 56 9.11 46.45 3.00
N ASP A 57 9.63 46.89 1.85
CA ASP A 57 10.90 47.60 1.75
C ASP A 57 12.09 46.86 2.41
N GLY A 58 12.08 45.53 2.34
CA GLY A 58 13.10 44.67 2.96
C GLY A 58 12.99 44.54 4.48
N VAL A 59 11.97 45.12 5.12
CA VAL A 59 11.82 45.13 6.58
C VAL A 59 10.76 44.14 7.02
N LEU A 60 11.17 43.06 7.67
CA LEU A 60 10.29 42.08 8.30
C LEU A 60 9.88 42.53 9.70
N THR A 61 8.58 42.67 9.95
CA THR A 61 7.99 43.10 11.22
C THR A 61 7.04 42.05 11.75
N GLN A 62 7.20 41.66 13.02
CA GLN A 62 6.28 40.73 13.68
C GLN A 62 5.00 41.45 14.10
N ASP A 63 3.85 40.81 13.86
CA ASP A 63 2.56 41.25 14.36
C ASP A 63 2.42 40.93 15.85
N THR A 64 2.65 41.95 16.69
CA THR A 64 2.56 41.81 18.14
C THR A 64 1.13 41.68 18.66
N GLU A 65 0.10 42.01 17.87
CA GLU A 65 -1.30 41.83 18.26
C GLU A 65 -1.73 40.36 18.14
N PHE A 66 -1.20 39.65 17.14
CA PHE A 66 -1.37 38.20 17.03
C PHE A 66 -0.63 37.44 18.15
N GLY A 67 0.56 37.93 18.54
CA GLY A 67 1.39 37.31 19.57
C GLY A 67 2.02 35.99 19.11
N SER A 68 2.47 35.16 20.07
CA SER A 68 2.80 33.75 19.83
C SER A 68 1.69 32.87 20.39
N VAL A 69 1.19 31.93 19.58
CA VAL A 69 0.09 31.01 19.95
C VAL A 69 0.60 29.57 19.88
N ASP A 70 0.69 28.91 21.03
CA ASP A 70 1.25 27.54 21.14
C ASP A 70 0.35 26.47 20.50
N ASP A 71 -0.97 26.55 20.67
CA ASP A 71 -1.95 25.54 20.21
C ASP A 71 -2.73 25.97 18.95
N PHE A 72 -2.11 26.72 18.04
CA PHE A 72 -2.76 27.15 16.81
C PHE A 72 -2.97 25.97 15.86
N ALA A 73 -4.22 25.72 15.48
CA ALA A 73 -4.54 24.70 14.49
C ALA A 73 -4.25 25.22 13.07
N VAL A 74 -2.98 25.20 12.66
CA VAL A 74 -2.56 25.69 11.32
C VAL A 74 -3.23 24.92 10.20
N THR A 75 -3.65 23.69 10.46
CA THR A 75 -4.32 22.87 9.47
C THR A 75 -5.85 23.03 9.46
N ASP A 76 -6.40 23.96 10.25
CA ASP A 76 -7.82 24.31 10.22
C ASP A 76 -8.10 25.24 9.02
N PRO A 77 -9.02 24.88 8.09
CA PRO A 77 -9.35 25.73 6.95
C PRO A 77 -9.88 27.12 7.34
N ALA A 78 -10.53 27.27 8.49
CA ALA A 78 -11.01 28.58 8.95
C ALA A 78 -9.84 29.55 9.24
N ASN A 79 -8.74 29.02 9.80
CA ASN A 79 -7.54 29.79 10.09
C ASN A 79 -6.82 30.23 8.81
N LEU A 80 -6.78 29.37 7.78
CA LEU A 80 -6.27 29.76 6.46
C LEU A 80 -7.14 30.86 5.83
N ALA A 81 -8.47 30.70 5.84
CA ALA A 81 -9.38 31.71 5.30
C ALA A 81 -9.24 33.07 6.02
N GLU A 82 -9.07 33.05 7.35
CA GLU A 82 -8.79 34.26 8.13
C GLU A 82 -7.43 34.87 7.79
N PHE A 83 -6.37 34.06 7.66
CA PHE A 83 -5.05 34.57 7.29
C PHE A 83 -5.04 35.26 5.93
N ILE A 84 -5.75 34.70 4.94
CA ILE A 84 -5.90 35.31 3.62
C ILE A 84 -6.62 36.65 3.72
N ARG A 85 -7.74 36.72 4.46
CA ARG A 85 -8.48 37.98 4.71
C ARG A 85 -7.62 39.02 5.40
N TRP A 86 -6.95 38.62 6.49
CA TRP A 86 -6.05 39.50 7.24
C TRP A 86 -4.93 40.03 6.33
N SER A 87 -4.34 39.18 5.50
CA SER A 87 -3.28 39.59 4.57
C SER A 87 -3.78 40.64 3.55
N ALA A 88 -4.99 40.47 3.03
CA ALA A 88 -5.63 41.42 2.14
C ALA A 88 -6.06 42.73 2.85
N GLU A 89 -6.35 42.68 4.14
CA GLU A 89 -6.63 43.87 4.97
C GLU A 89 -5.36 44.69 5.23
N GLN A 90 -4.21 44.04 5.44
CA GLN A 90 -2.93 44.73 5.60
C GLN A 90 -2.50 45.45 4.32
N TYR A 91 -2.76 44.84 3.16
CA TYR A 91 -2.34 45.35 1.85
C TYR A 91 -3.49 45.32 0.84
N PRO A 92 -4.49 46.21 0.98
CA PRO A 92 -5.70 46.17 0.16
C PRO A 92 -5.45 46.55 -1.31
N CYS A 93 -6.35 46.10 -2.19
CA CYS A 93 -6.34 46.39 -3.63
C CYS A 93 -5.06 45.97 -4.36
N ARG A 94 -4.44 44.86 -3.92
CA ARG A 94 -3.28 44.24 -4.55
C ARG A 94 -3.69 42.97 -5.29
N ARG A 95 -2.74 42.40 -6.04
CA ARG A 95 -2.82 41.04 -6.57
C ARG A 95 -2.15 40.11 -5.57
N TYR A 96 -2.77 38.96 -5.28
CA TYR A 96 -2.36 38.11 -4.16
C TYR A 96 -1.88 36.75 -4.64
N LEU A 97 -0.71 36.34 -4.16
CA LEU A 97 -0.15 35.02 -4.36
C LEU A 97 -0.07 34.33 -3.00
N LEU A 98 -0.51 33.08 -2.92
CA LEU A 98 -0.47 32.25 -1.72
C LEU A 98 0.57 31.14 -1.89
N ALA A 99 1.64 31.21 -1.11
CA ALA A 99 2.56 30.11 -0.89
C ALA A 99 2.12 29.34 0.36
N PHE A 100 1.77 28.07 0.18
CA PHE A 100 1.49 27.17 1.31
C PHE A 100 2.66 26.20 1.44
N GLY A 101 3.22 26.06 2.65
CA GLY A 101 4.51 25.41 2.85
C GLY A 101 4.58 24.49 4.06
N GLY A 102 5.21 23.34 3.87
CA GLY A 102 5.34 22.28 4.87
C GLY A 102 5.42 20.91 4.22
N HIS A 103 5.32 19.86 5.03
CA HIS A 103 5.20 18.49 4.52
C HIS A 103 3.94 18.36 3.67
N GLY A 104 4.12 17.84 2.45
CA GLY A 104 3.06 17.44 1.54
C GLY A 104 3.16 15.95 1.25
N ILE A 105 2.02 15.30 1.03
CA ILE A 105 1.94 13.90 0.65
C ILE A 105 1.14 13.78 -0.65
N THR A 106 1.34 12.67 -1.36
CA THR A 106 0.50 12.31 -2.51
C THR A 106 -0.95 12.19 -2.09
N PHE A 107 -1.85 12.43 -3.04
CA PHE A 107 -3.26 12.16 -2.85
C PHE A 107 -3.51 10.68 -2.51
N SER A 108 -4.37 10.43 -1.52
CA SER A 108 -4.95 9.12 -1.28
C SER A 108 -6.34 9.25 -0.65
N PRO A 109 -7.30 8.35 -0.93
CA PRO A 109 -8.62 8.35 -0.27
C PRO A 109 -8.50 8.37 1.25
N GLU A 110 -7.53 7.61 1.77
CA GLU A 110 -7.27 7.45 3.19
C GLU A 110 -6.61 8.68 3.79
N THR A 111 -6.16 9.66 3.00
CA THR A 111 -5.52 10.91 3.44
C THR A 111 -6.06 12.18 2.84
N ASP A 112 -7.14 12.19 2.07
CA ASP A 112 -7.69 13.45 1.55
C ASP A 112 -9.20 13.59 1.67
N LEU A 113 -9.89 12.49 2.01
CA LEU A 113 -11.35 12.45 2.07
C LEU A 113 -11.81 12.26 3.53
N PRO A 114 -13.04 12.65 3.91
CA PRO A 114 -13.55 12.42 5.26
C PRO A 114 -13.73 10.92 5.58
N ASP A 115 -13.66 10.53 6.85
CA ASP A 115 -14.03 9.20 7.36
C ASP A 115 -15.53 9.20 7.73
N PRO A 116 -16.39 8.36 7.12
CA PRO A 116 -17.81 8.30 7.43
C PRO A 116 -18.16 7.56 8.74
N ALA A 117 -17.26 6.73 9.29
CA ALA A 117 -17.51 5.87 10.45
C ALA A 117 -17.14 6.52 11.80
N ASP A 118 -16.42 7.65 11.79
CA ASP A 118 -16.06 8.39 12.99
C ASP A 118 -16.98 9.62 13.22
N ASP A 119 -18.16 9.36 13.79
CA ASP A 119 -19.15 10.39 14.20
C ASP A 119 -18.62 11.31 15.34
N THR A 120 -17.48 10.98 15.95
CA THR A 120 -16.78 11.89 16.89
C THR A 120 -15.85 12.89 16.17
N ARG A 121 -15.75 12.77 14.84
CA ARG A 121 -14.96 13.60 13.92
C ARG A 121 -15.80 14.26 12.82
N ALA A 122 -17.13 14.25 12.91
CA ALA A 122 -18.01 14.93 11.95
C ALA A 122 -17.71 16.44 11.79
N ASP A 123 -17.01 17.04 12.75
CA ASP A 123 -16.54 18.43 12.77
C ASP A 123 -15.03 18.59 12.49
N ARG A 124 -14.30 17.50 12.23
CA ARG A 124 -12.85 17.48 11.93
C ARG A 124 -12.51 16.29 11.02
N PRO A 125 -12.52 16.42 9.68
CA PRO A 125 -12.17 15.29 8.82
C PRO A 125 -10.77 14.79 9.18
N GLY A 126 -10.69 13.50 9.52
CA GLY A 126 -9.44 12.78 9.62
C GLY A 126 -8.88 12.63 8.22
N THR A 127 -7.55 12.73 8.12
CA THR A 127 -6.75 12.33 6.96
C THR A 127 -6.70 13.38 5.82
N ARG A 128 -5.51 13.98 5.64
CA ARG A 128 -5.34 15.33 5.07
C ARG A 128 -3.99 15.42 4.26
N ALA A 129 -3.82 16.05 3.07
CA ALA A 129 -2.56 15.92 2.29
C ALA A 129 -1.68 17.16 1.98
N SER A 130 -2.20 18.38 2.02
CA SER A 130 -1.52 19.56 1.44
C SER A 130 -0.66 20.37 2.41
N LEU A 131 -0.83 20.17 3.72
CA LEU A 131 -0.05 20.82 4.79
C LEU A 131 -0.06 19.97 6.06
N SER A 132 1.07 19.38 6.49
CA SER A 132 1.18 18.58 7.73
C SER A 132 1.68 19.36 8.96
N ASP A 133 1.22 18.93 10.14
CA ASP A 133 1.59 19.44 11.46
C ASP A 133 1.36 18.37 12.55
N ASN A 134 2.42 17.67 12.97
CA ASN A 134 2.39 16.67 14.05
C ASN A 134 1.25 15.63 13.90
N GLY A 135 1.10 15.07 12.68
CA GLY A 135 0.07 14.08 12.34
C GLY A 135 -1.31 14.67 12.01
N ASN A 136 -1.53 15.96 12.24
CA ASN A 136 -2.65 16.70 11.63
C ASN A 136 -2.23 17.14 10.23
N LEU A 137 -3.12 17.11 9.24
CA LEU A 137 -2.83 17.80 7.97
C LEU A 137 -3.98 18.71 7.49
N MET A 138 -3.97 19.25 6.26
CA MET A 138 -5.12 19.93 5.63
C MET A 138 -5.40 19.27 4.27
N THR A 139 -6.64 18.84 3.98
CA THR A 139 -6.94 18.18 2.69
C THR A 139 -6.91 19.16 1.52
N ALA A 140 -6.74 18.66 0.30
CA ALA A 140 -6.85 19.50 -0.90
C ALA A 140 -8.21 20.22 -0.98
N ALA A 141 -9.30 19.52 -0.69
CA ALA A 141 -10.66 20.08 -0.66
C ALA A 141 -10.82 21.17 0.42
N GLN A 142 -10.27 20.97 1.63
CA GLN A 142 -10.30 21.97 2.69
C GLN A 142 -9.52 23.23 2.32
N LEU A 143 -8.34 23.08 1.72
CA LEU A 143 -7.53 24.20 1.25
C LEU A 143 -8.28 25.00 0.18
N GLY A 144 -8.86 24.33 -0.83
CA GLY A 144 -9.66 24.98 -1.86
C GLY A 144 -10.88 25.70 -1.28
N ASN A 145 -11.59 25.07 -0.33
CA ASN A 145 -12.74 25.68 0.34
C ASN A 145 -12.35 26.87 1.21
N ALA A 146 -11.23 26.81 1.94
CA ALA A 146 -10.73 27.93 2.73
C ALA A 146 -10.41 29.15 1.85
N ILE A 147 -9.79 28.95 0.70
CA ILE A 147 -9.53 30.01 -0.28
C ILE A 147 -10.84 30.64 -0.74
N ARG A 148 -11.82 29.82 -1.17
CA ARG A 148 -13.14 30.33 -1.61
C ARG A 148 -13.85 31.10 -0.49
N GLN A 149 -13.82 30.59 0.74
CA GLN A 149 -14.45 31.22 1.90
C GLN A 149 -13.77 32.52 2.35
N SER A 150 -12.49 32.71 2.03
CA SER A 150 -11.79 33.97 2.30
C SER A 150 -12.41 35.16 1.56
N GLY A 151 -13.05 34.92 0.40
CA GLY A 151 -13.59 35.95 -0.46
C GLY A 151 -12.54 36.82 -1.16
N VAL A 152 -11.26 36.44 -1.10
CA VAL A 152 -10.14 37.15 -1.74
C VAL A 152 -9.77 36.42 -3.04
N ASP A 153 -9.69 37.17 -4.14
CA ASP A 153 -9.24 36.64 -5.44
C ASP A 153 -7.71 36.47 -5.43
N LEU A 154 -7.24 35.24 -5.65
CA LEU A 154 -5.82 34.91 -5.72
C LEU A 154 -5.38 34.78 -7.18
N GLU A 155 -4.25 35.37 -7.53
CA GLU A 155 -3.66 35.22 -8.87
C GLU A 155 -2.83 33.93 -8.95
N ALA A 156 -2.21 33.48 -7.85
CA ALA A 156 -1.53 32.17 -7.87
C ALA A 156 -1.49 31.44 -6.54
N LEU A 157 -1.46 30.12 -6.66
CA LEU A 157 -1.04 29.18 -5.64
C LEU A 157 0.40 28.71 -5.92
N ILE A 158 1.23 28.72 -4.90
CA ILE A 158 2.60 28.21 -4.94
C ILE A 158 2.71 27.09 -3.92
N ALA A 159 2.76 25.85 -4.40
CA ALA A 159 2.95 24.69 -3.54
C ALA A 159 4.42 24.63 -3.11
N HIS A 160 4.72 25.07 -1.88
CA HIS A 160 6.00 24.86 -1.23
C HIS A 160 5.93 23.57 -0.39
N SER A 161 5.47 22.50 -1.04
CA SER A 161 5.26 21.20 -0.43
C SER A 161 5.36 20.10 -1.49
N CYS A 162 5.71 18.89 -1.07
CA CYS A 162 5.93 17.76 -1.95
C CYS A 162 4.62 17.24 -2.58
N GLN A 163 4.70 16.68 -3.80
CA GLN A 163 3.65 15.86 -4.41
C GLN A 163 2.28 16.55 -4.61
N GLN A 164 2.27 17.87 -4.80
CA GLN A 164 1.07 18.68 -5.08
C GLN A 164 0.73 18.80 -6.58
N GLY A 165 1.00 17.75 -7.36
CA GLY A 165 0.76 17.66 -8.81
C GLY A 165 -0.15 16.48 -9.18
N SER A 166 -1.03 16.07 -8.28
CA SER A 166 -2.07 15.08 -8.58
C SER A 166 -3.26 15.75 -9.28
N ILE A 167 -3.90 15.03 -10.20
CA ILE A 167 -5.05 15.55 -10.92
C ILE A 167 -6.30 15.67 -10.03
N GLU A 168 -6.39 14.85 -8.99
CA GLU A 168 -7.41 14.92 -7.95
C GLU A 168 -7.32 16.23 -7.16
N MET A 169 -6.11 16.62 -6.75
CA MET A 169 -5.87 17.91 -6.10
C MET A 169 -6.21 19.07 -7.03
N LEU A 170 -5.85 18.97 -8.31
CA LEU A 170 -6.14 19.98 -9.33
C LEU A 170 -7.65 20.20 -9.48
N ALA A 171 -8.45 19.13 -9.41
CA ALA A 171 -9.90 19.24 -9.39
C ALA A 171 -10.40 20.00 -8.15
N GLU A 172 -9.86 19.75 -6.95
CA GLU A 172 -10.30 20.47 -5.75
C GLU A 172 -9.97 21.98 -5.80
N TRP A 173 -8.90 22.35 -6.48
CA TRP A 173 -8.41 23.73 -6.56
C TRP A 173 -8.87 24.51 -7.79
N GLU A 174 -9.57 23.88 -8.73
CA GLU A 174 -10.15 24.58 -9.87
C GLU A 174 -10.96 25.81 -9.42
N GLY A 175 -10.68 26.93 -10.07
CA GLY A 175 -11.33 28.22 -9.82
C GLY A 175 -10.90 28.94 -8.54
N THR A 176 -9.89 28.44 -7.82
CA THR A 176 -9.38 29.09 -6.58
C THR A 176 -8.28 30.12 -6.83
N ALA A 177 -7.57 30.02 -7.96
CA ALA A 177 -6.59 31.00 -8.43
C ALA A 177 -6.46 30.97 -9.96
N ASP A 178 -5.68 31.90 -10.56
CA ASP A 178 -5.33 31.83 -11.98
C ASP A 178 -4.29 30.75 -12.29
N TYR A 179 -3.27 30.61 -11.45
CA TYR A 179 -2.15 29.71 -11.67
C TYR A 179 -1.83 28.84 -10.45
N LEU A 180 -1.32 27.63 -10.70
CA LEU A 180 -0.68 26.76 -9.72
C LEU A 180 0.77 26.52 -10.14
N LEU A 181 1.73 26.75 -9.25
CA LEU A 181 3.09 26.21 -9.34
C LEU A 181 3.17 24.97 -8.43
N GLY A 182 3.32 23.79 -9.04
CA GLY A 182 3.23 22.50 -8.34
C GLY A 182 4.26 21.48 -8.85
N SER A 183 4.34 20.36 -8.14
CA SER A 183 5.20 19.23 -8.49
C SER A 183 4.47 17.90 -8.23
N PRO A 184 4.40 17.00 -9.22
CA PRO A 184 3.92 15.63 -9.01
C PRO A 184 4.92 14.76 -8.22
N PHE A 185 6.12 15.28 -7.93
CA PHE A 185 7.22 14.62 -7.23
C PHE A 185 7.50 15.28 -5.88
N SER A 186 8.27 14.60 -5.03
CA SER A 186 8.89 15.27 -3.87
C SER A 186 9.85 16.37 -4.34
N ILE A 187 9.81 17.52 -3.68
CA ILE A 187 10.71 18.65 -3.93
C ILE A 187 11.75 18.76 -2.80
N PRO A 188 12.93 19.35 -3.04
CA PRO A 188 13.92 19.58 -1.98
C PRO A 188 13.46 20.67 -1.01
N ASP A 189 13.96 20.61 0.23
CA ASP A 189 13.66 21.59 1.28
C ASP A 189 14.12 23.03 0.96
N TYR A 190 15.06 23.19 0.01
CA TYR A 190 15.47 24.51 -0.50
C TYR A 190 14.38 25.21 -1.32
N ALA A 191 13.40 24.43 -1.82
CA ALA A 191 12.28 24.87 -2.65
C ALA A 191 12.66 25.88 -3.75
N TYR A 192 12.07 27.07 -3.71
CA TYR A 192 12.12 28.06 -4.79
C TYR A 192 13.01 29.26 -4.45
N ASP A 193 13.64 29.83 -5.48
CA ASP A 193 14.34 31.12 -5.40
C ASP A 193 13.31 32.27 -5.30
N TYR A 194 12.86 32.53 -4.07
CA TYR A 194 11.89 33.59 -3.80
C TYR A 194 12.46 35.00 -4.00
N THR A 195 13.77 35.20 -3.83
CA THR A 195 14.40 36.50 -4.12
C THR A 195 14.21 36.86 -5.59
N SER A 196 14.52 35.95 -6.51
CA SER A 196 14.33 36.21 -7.94
C SER A 196 12.85 36.29 -8.33
N LEU A 197 11.97 35.50 -7.70
CA LEU A 197 10.52 35.59 -7.91
C LEU A 197 10.00 36.99 -7.58
N ILE A 198 10.34 37.53 -6.40
CA ILE A 198 9.91 38.86 -5.99
C ILE A 198 10.51 39.92 -6.92
N ASN A 199 11.78 39.81 -7.29
CA ASN A 199 12.40 40.75 -8.23
C ASN A 199 11.73 40.75 -9.61
N ASP A 200 11.36 39.59 -10.16
CA ASP A 200 10.62 39.51 -11.43
C ASP A 200 9.29 40.30 -11.34
N LEU A 201 8.55 40.18 -10.21
CA LEU A 201 7.31 40.93 -9.99
C LEU A 201 7.54 42.44 -9.89
N ARG A 202 8.60 42.85 -9.20
CA ARG A 202 8.99 44.27 -9.05
C ARG A 202 9.43 44.90 -10.36
N GLU A 203 10.06 44.11 -11.23
CA GLU A 203 10.43 44.51 -12.58
C GLU A 203 9.23 44.55 -13.55
N GLY A 204 8.03 44.22 -13.07
CA GLY A 204 6.79 44.28 -13.84
C GLY A 204 6.51 43.06 -14.70
N CYS A 205 7.17 41.92 -14.45
CA CYS A 205 6.80 40.66 -15.09
C CYS A 205 5.36 40.26 -14.71
N SER A 206 4.65 39.61 -15.63
CA SER A 206 3.35 39.00 -15.28
C SER A 206 3.56 37.85 -14.30
N VAL A 207 2.51 37.49 -13.53
CA VAL A 207 2.58 36.34 -12.61
C VAL A 207 2.85 35.05 -13.38
N GLU A 208 2.19 34.82 -14.52
CA GLU A 208 2.44 33.66 -15.37
C GLU A 208 3.93 33.50 -15.76
N GLU A 209 4.54 34.57 -16.29
CA GLU A 209 5.95 34.53 -16.71
C GLU A 209 6.88 34.41 -15.51
N THR A 210 6.55 35.02 -14.38
CA THR A 210 7.31 34.90 -13.13
C THR A 210 7.31 33.46 -12.61
N LEU A 211 6.16 32.78 -12.60
CA LEU A 211 6.06 31.38 -12.17
C LEU A 211 6.80 30.45 -13.14
N LYS A 212 6.71 30.71 -14.45
CA LYS A 212 7.46 29.97 -15.46
C LYS A 212 8.98 30.08 -15.26
N ARG A 213 9.48 31.30 -14.97
CA ARG A 213 10.89 31.52 -14.63
C ARG A 213 11.27 30.84 -13.33
N THR A 214 10.38 30.86 -12.34
CA THR A 214 10.58 30.18 -11.05
C THR A 214 10.74 28.67 -11.25
N ALA A 215 9.83 28.02 -11.99
CA ALA A 215 9.92 26.60 -12.33
C ALA A 215 11.23 26.27 -13.09
N HIS A 216 11.64 27.14 -14.02
CA HIS A 216 12.91 26.97 -14.74
C HIS A 216 14.13 27.08 -13.82
N ARG A 217 14.17 28.09 -12.93
CA ARG A 217 15.27 28.27 -11.97
C ARG A 217 15.33 27.12 -10.97
N ALA A 218 14.19 26.64 -10.49
CA ALA A 218 14.10 25.49 -9.60
C ALA A 218 14.77 24.25 -10.22
N ILE A 219 14.34 23.85 -11.42
CA ILE A 219 14.93 22.70 -12.12
C ILE A 219 16.41 22.91 -12.45
N ASN A 220 16.83 24.12 -12.83
CA ASN A 220 18.25 24.39 -13.05
C ASN A 220 19.10 24.19 -11.79
N LEU A 221 18.61 24.59 -10.61
CA LEU A 221 19.31 24.37 -9.34
C LEU A 221 19.28 22.89 -8.94
N TRP A 222 18.13 22.25 -9.10
CA TRP A 222 17.91 20.85 -8.71
C TRP A 222 18.57 19.85 -9.67
N GLN A 223 19.00 20.29 -10.86
CA GLN A 223 19.78 19.50 -11.81
C GLN A 223 21.01 18.84 -11.15
N GLU A 224 21.57 19.46 -10.12
CA GLU A 224 22.72 18.90 -9.41
C GLU A 224 22.37 17.59 -8.66
N PHE A 225 21.17 17.46 -8.09
CA PHE A 225 20.72 16.20 -7.49
C PHE A 225 20.63 15.09 -8.54
N HIS A 226 20.14 15.44 -9.72
CA HIS A 226 20.08 14.51 -10.83
C HIS A 226 21.48 14.11 -11.31
N ASN A 227 22.39 15.07 -11.48
CA ASN A 227 23.77 14.82 -11.92
C ASN A 227 24.55 13.92 -10.94
N GLN A 228 24.22 13.98 -9.65
CA GLN A 228 24.79 13.12 -8.62
C GLN A 228 24.08 11.75 -8.50
N GLY A 229 23.04 11.49 -9.29
CA GLY A 229 22.26 10.25 -9.24
C GLY A 229 21.43 10.10 -7.96
N VAL A 230 21.04 11.23 -7.34
CA VAL A 230 20.29 11.23 -6.07
C VAL A 230 18.79 11.16 -6.31
N SER A 231 18.25 12.05 -7.14
CA SER A 231 16.81 12.16 -7.36
C SER A 231 16.47 12.84 -8.70
N GLY A 232 15.38 12.42 -9.31
CA GLY A 232 14.70 13.10 -10.41
C GLY A 232 13.61 14.02 -9.89
N MET A 233 13.40 15.16 -10.55
CA MET A 233 12.40 16.14 -10.14
C MET A 233 11.66 16.73 -11.35
N VAL A 234 10.41 17.11 -11.09
CA VAL A 234 9.45 17.64 -12.05
C VAL A 234 8.83 18.91 -11.48
N MET A 235 8.64 19.93 -12.30
CA MET A 235 7.93 21.14 -11.94
C MET A 235 6.97 21.55 -13.05
N GLU A 236 5.80 22.01 -12.66
CA GLU A 236 4.77 22.47 -13.57
C GLU A 236 4.12 23.78 -13.14
N VAL A 237 3.65 24.53 -14.14
CA VAL A 237 2.78 25.69 -13.94
C VAL A 237 1.50 25.46 -14.73
N THR A 238 0.37 25.50 -14.05
CA THR A 238 -0.94 25.16 -14.58
C THR A 238 -1.89 26.34 -14.47
N ARG A 239 -2.65 26.63 -15.52
CA ARG A 239 -3.80 27.55 -15.46
C ARG A 239 -4.95 26.83 -14.76
N LEU A 240 -5.45 27.43 -13.68
CA LEU A 240 -6.34 26.77 -12.70
C LEU A 240 -7.78 27.31 -12.74
N ARG A 241 -8.03 28.42 -13.44
CA ARG A 241 -9.32 29.14 -13.37
C ARG A 241 -10.49 28.34 -13.94
N ASP A 242 -10.28 27.66 -15.06
CA ASP A 242 -11.29 26.83 -15.74
C ASP A 242 -10.61 25.60 -16.36
N LEU A 243 -10.91 24.44 -15.81
CA LEU A 243 -10.41 23.13 -16.23
C LEU A 243 -11.53 22.26 -16.80
N SER A 244 -12.73 22.81 -16.99
CA SER A 244 -13.88 22.11 -17.58
C SER A 244 -13.54 21.38 -18.89
N PRO A 245 -12.77 21.97 -19.84
CA PRO A 245 -12.37 21.27 -21.06
C PRO A 245 -11.53 20.02 -20.81
N LEU A 246 -10.68 20.02 -19.76
CA LEU A 246 -9.87 18.87 -19.35
C LEU A 246 -10.77 17.75 -18.80
N TRP A 247 -11.69 18.09 -17.91
CA TRP A 247 -12.63 17.13 -17.34
C TRP A 247 -13.51 16.48 -18.41
N ASP A 248 -14.01 17.29 -19.35
CA ASP A 248 -14.84 16.79 -20.45
C ASP A 248 -14.10 15.83 -21.37
N VAL A 249 -12.85 16.13 -21.74
CA VAL A 249 -12.08 15.23 -22.63
C VAL A 249 -11.64 13.97 -21.89
N LEU A 250 -11.27 14.05 -20.61
CA LEU A 250 -10.93 12.88 -19.81
C LEU A 250 -12.14 11.95 -19.66
N ARG A 251 -13.29 12.47 -19.25
CA ARG A 251 -14.54 11.69 -19.15
C ARG A 251 -14.87 10.99 -20.47
N GLN A 252 -14.89 11.75 -21.55
CA GLN A 252 -15.17 11.23 -22.89
C GLN A 252 -14.18 10.14 -23.34
N THR A 253 -12.92 10.25 -22.95
CA THR A 253 -11.88 9.25 -23.26
C THR A 253 -12.11 7.98 -22.44
N LEU A 254 -12.35 8.12 -21.14
CA LEU A 254 -12.59 7.00 -20.23
C LEU A 254 -13.88 6.26 -20.55
N ASP A 255 -14.96 6.97 -20.87
CA ASP A 255 -16.23 6.39 -21.36
C ASP A 255 -15.98 5.52 -22.60
N LEU A 256 -15.23 6.04 -23.59
CA LEU A 256 -14.89 5.27 -24.79
C LEU A 256 -14.03 4.04 -24.48
N MET A 257 -13.04 4.18 -23.60
CA MET A 257 -12.22 3.05 -23.18
C MET A 257 -13.06 1.98 -22.48
N HIS A 258 -13.98 2.40 -21.61
CA HIS A 258 -14.89 1.50 -20.90
C HIS A 258 -15.81 0.74 -21.85
N GLU A 259 -16.49 1.46 -22.75
CA GLU A 259 -17.45 0.87 -23.69
C GLU A 259 -16.81 -0.07 -24.73
N SER A 260 -15.50 0.02 -24.93
CA SER A 260 -14.77 -0.73 -25.98
C SER A 260 -13.89 -1.86 -25.44
N MET A 261 -13.91 -2.17 -24.14
CA MET A 261 -12.96 -3.14 -23.55
C MET A 261 -13.01 -4.54 -24.19
N ASP A 262 -14.18 -5.00 -24.63
CA ASP A 262 -14.40 -6.32 -25.24
C ASP A 262 -14.18 -6.36 -26.76
N GLU A 263 -14.04 -5.21 -27.41
CA GLU A 263 -13.64 -5.13 -28.81
C GLU A 263 -12.18 -5.57 -28.99
N VAL A 264 -11.83 -6.00 -30.21
CA VAL A 264 -10.52 -6.61 -30.50
C VAL A 264 -9.64 -5.73 -31.37
N ASN A 265 -8.35 -5.73 -31.05
CA ASN A 265 -7.31 -5.10 -31.82
C ASN A 265 -7.14 -5.73 -33.20
N LEU A 266 -7.07 -4.87 -34.22
CA LEU A 266 -6.87 -5.25 -35.62
C LEU A 266 -5.50 -4.83 -36.17
N THR A 267 -4.68 -4.10 -35.42
CA THR A 267 -3.29 -3.79 -35.83
C THR A 267 -2.32 -4.91 -35.47
N THR A 268 -1.25 -5.01 -36.25
CA THR A 268 -0.12 -5.93 -36.04
C THR A 268 1.11 -5.24 -35.45
N ASP A 269 1.04 -3.93 -35.21
CA ASP A 269 2.16 -3.14 -34.72
C ASP A 269 2.29 -3.29 -33.20
N ALA A 270 3.46 -3.75 -32.75
CA ALA A 270 3.79 -3.83 -31.33
C ALA A 270 3.84 -2.40 -30.72
N PRO A 271 3.46 -2.24 -29.42
CA PRO A 271 3.15 -3.26 -28.42
C PRO A 271 1.71 -3.80 -28.45
N ALA A 272 0.85 -3.39 -29.39
CA ALA A 272 -0.48 -3.96 -29.54
C ALA A 272 -0.41 -5.42 -30.02
N VAL A 273 -1.36 -6.24 -29.56
CA VAL A 273 -1.42 -7.68 -29.87
C VAL A 273 -2.62 -7.95 -30.77
N TYR A 274 -2.37 -8.40 -32.00
CA TYR A 274 -3.43 -8.66 -32.97
C TYR A 274 -4.44 -9.71 -32.46
N GLY A 275 -5.74 -9.41 -32.56
CA GLY A 275 -6.83 -10.29 -32.15
C GLY A 275 -7.09 -10.33 -30.64
N GLU A 276 -6.35 -9.55 -29.85
CA GLU A 276 -6.57 -9.41 -28.41
C GLU A 276 -7.58 -8.30 -28.12
N THR A 277 -8.31 -8.38 -27.01
CA THR A 277 -9.27 -7.36 -26.60
C THR A 277 -8.58 -6.06 -26.15
N TYR A 278 -9.23 -4.92 -26.40
CA TYR A 278 -8.68 -3.62 -26.02
C TYR A 278 -8.49 -3.50 -24.50
N GLY A 279 -9.36 -4.10 -23.69
CA GLY A 279 -9.22 -4.13 -22.23
C GLY A 279 -7.89 -4.74 -21.78
N LYS A 280 -7.42 -5.84 -22.41
CA LYS A 280 -6.08 -6.38 -22.13
C LYS A 280 -4.96 -5.41 -22.52
N GLY A 281 -5.15 -4.68 -23.61
CA GLY A 281 -4.23 -3.62 -24.04
C GLY A 281 -4.16 -2.44 -23.09
N TYR A 282 -5.32 -1.93 -22.62
CA TYR A 282 -5.39 -0.88 -21.60
C TYR A 282 -4.71 -1.32 -20.31
N MET A 283 -4.93 -2.57 -19.89
CA MET A 283 -4.29 -3.11 -18.71
C MET A 283 -2.76 -3.17 -18.84
N ARG A 284 -2.24 -3.63 -19.99
CA ARG A 284 -0.79 -3.59 -20.23
C ARG A 284 -0.22 -2.18 -20.21
N ALA A 285 -0.94 -1.20 -20.77
CA ALA A 285 -0.50 0.20 -20.70
C ALA A 285 -0.46 0.70 -19.25
N LEU A 286 -1.44 0.31 -18.43
CA LEU A 286 -1.48 0.68 -17.03
C LEU A 286 -0.29 0.08 -16.27
N VAL A 287 0.00 -1.21 -16.47
CA VAL A 287 1.16 -1.89 -15.87
C VAL A 287 2.47 -1.25 -16.31
N ASP A 288 2.64 -0.97 -17.61
CA ASP A 288 3.83 -0.28 -18.17
C ASP A 288 4.07 1.08 -17.50
N LYS A 289 3.01 1.83 -17.19
CA LYS A 289 3.13 3.11 -16.48
C LYS A 289 3.24 2.98 -14.97
N TYR A 290 2.67 1.95 -14.39
CA TYR A 290 2.70 1.72 -12.94
C TYR A 290 4.05 1.18 -12.47
N GLU A 291 4.63 0.23 -13.20
CA GLU A 291 5.89 -0.41 -12.84
C GLU A 291 7.00 0.62 -12.61
N ARG A 292 7.63 0.53 -11.44
CA ARG A 292 8.77 1.37 -11.08
C ARG A 292 10.06 0.63 -11.38
N ASP A 293 10.91 1.25 -12.18
CA ASP A 293 12.29 0.80 -12.27
C ASP A 293 13.05 1.23 -11.01
N HIS A 294 13.15 0.32 -10.03
CA HIS A 294 13.89 0.56 -8.80
C HIS A 294 15.40 0.77 -9.01
N SER A 295 15.93 0.54 -10.22
CA SER A 295 17.30 0.88 -10.58
C SER A 295 17.43 2.28 -11.20
N ASP A 296 16.31 2.89 -11.61
CA ASP A 296 16.26 4.26 -12.11
C ASP A 296 16.07 5.24 -10.95
N PHE A 297 17.15 5.91 -10.57
CA PHE A 297 17.13 6.88 -9.46
C PHE A 297 16.14 8.02 -9.68
N PHE A 298 15.77 8.31 -10.93
CA PHE A 298 14.80 9.35 -11.26
C PHE A 298 13.44 9.06 -10.61
N GLN A 299 13.05 7.79 -10.55
CA GLN A 299 11.74 7.37 -10.08
C GLN A 299 11.65 7.21 -8.54
N ASN A 300 12.75 7.40 -7.81
CA ASN A 300 12.80 7.20 -6.36
C ASN A 300 11.83 8.11 -5.58
N THR A 301 11.56 9.30 -6.09
CA THR A 301 10.72 10.34 -5.46
C THR A 301 9.33 10.45 -6.07
N ARG A 302 8.98 9.54 -6.98
CA ARG A 302 7.64 9.44 -7.58
C ARG A 302 6.58 9.10 -6.52
N ALA A 303 5.38 9.65 -6.68
CA ALA A 303 4.22 9.36 -5.84
C ALA A 303 3.80 7.87 -5.87
N PHE A 304 3.59 7.27 -4.69
CA PHE A 304 3.14 5.87 -4.56
C PHE A 304 1.69 5.72 -5.02
N TYR A 305 1.36 4.52 -5.50
CA TYR A 305 0.03 4.20 -6.02
C TYR A 305 -0.50 5.19 -7.08
N ALA A 306 0.39 5.79 -7.86
CA ALA A 306 0.00 6.78 -8.85
C ALA A 306 0.68 6.59 -10.21
N VAL A 307 -0.02 6.93 -11.28
CA VAL A 307 0.47 6.92 -12.66
C VAL A 307 0.28 8.27 -13.33
N ASP A 308 1.16 8.59 -14.28
CA ASP A 308 0.99 9.76 -15.15
C ASP A 308 -0.23 9.54 -16.05
N LEU A 309 -1.34 10.24 -15.79
CA LEU A 309 -2.60 9.99 -16.48
C LEU A 309 -2.52 10.29 -17.99
N PRO A 310 -2.00 11.47 -18.44
CA PRO A 310 -1.75 11.69 -19.86
C PRO A 310 -0.87 10.61 -20.49
N GLY A 311 0.24 10.24 -19.84
CA GLY A 311 1.13 9.17 -20.30
C GLY A 311 0.45 7.80 -20.40
N TYR A 312 -0.44 7.48 -19.46
CA TYR A 312 -1.26 6.27 -19.50
C TYR A 312 -2.23 6.28 -20.67
N LEU A 313 -2.96 7.37 -20.91
CA LEU A 313 -3.93 7.45 -22.01
C LEU A 313 -3.26 7.35 -23.39
N HIS A 314 -2.09 7.98 -23.55
CA HIS A 314 -1.24 7.79 -24.75
C HIS A 314 -0.81 6.33 -24.91
N ALA A 315 -0.35 5.69 -23.82
CA ALA A 315 0.05 4.28 -23.86
C ALA A 315 -1.15 3.35 -24.11
N ALA A 316 -2.33 3.66 -23.58
CA ALA A 316 -3.54 2.88 -23.78
C ALA A 316 -3.93 2.82 -25.26
N PHE A 317 -3.81 3.94 -25.99
CA PHE A 317 -3.97 3.96 -27.44
C PHE A 317 -2.98 3.02 -28.14
N VAL A 318 -1.69 3.08 -27.76
CA VAL A 318 -0.62 2.31 -28.40
C VAL A 318 -0.66 0.81 -28.05
N HIS A 319 -0.94 0.43 -26.81
CA HIS A 319 -0.94 -0.97 -26.35
C HIS A 319 -2.22 -1.72 -26.69
N SER A 320 -3.35 -1.01 -26.81
CA SER A 320 -4.61 -1.61 -27.27
C SER A 320 -4.70 -1.63 -28.79
N GLY A 321 -4.10 -0.68 -29.49
CA GLY A 321 -4.34 -0.48 -30.92
C GLY A 321 -5.75 0.05 -31.22
N ASN A 322 -6.49 0.55 -30.22
CA ASN A 322 -7.81 1.15 -30.41
C ASN A 322 -7.67 2.51 -31.11
N MET A 323 -7.75 2.48 -32.44
CA MET A 323 -7.61 3.68 -33.26
C MET A 323 -8.68 4.75 -32.97
N SER A 324 -9.82 4.37 -32.38
CA SER A 324 -10.90 5.30 -32.03
C SER A 324 -10.49 6.29 -30.95
N LEU A 325 -9.49 5.98 -30.12
CA LEU A 325 -8.96 6.89 -29.10
C LEU A 325 -8.20 8.09 -29.71
N ALA A 326 -7.73 8.00 -30.96
CA ALA A 326 -6.85 9.01 -31.55
C ALA A 326 -7.43 10.44 -31.49
N SER A 327 -8.72 10.63 -31.78
CA SER A 327 -9.34 11.96 -31.72
C SER A 327 -9.46 12.50 -30.28
N TYR A 328 -9.56 11.62 -29.29
CA TYR A 328 -9.69 11.99 -27.89
C TYR A 328 -8.32 12.34 -27.30
N ILE A 329 -7.29 11.55 -27.60
CA ILE A 329 -5.91 11.84 -27.19
C ILE A 329 -5.41 13.15 -27.81
N ASN A 330 -5.66 13.40 -29.10
CA ASN A 330 -5.26 14.67 -29.72
C ASN A 330 -6.00 15.87 -29.08
N ARG A 331 -7.29 15.72 -28.74
CA ARG A 331 -8.04 16.77 -28.02
C ARG A 331 -7.51 16.97 -26.60
N LEU A 332 -7.10 15.90 -25.92
CA LEU A 332 -6.43 15.99 -24.62
C LEU A 332 -5.16 16.81 -24.75
N ASP A 333 -4.31 16.53 -25.75
CA ASP A 333 -3.07 17.28 -25.99
C ASP A 333 -3.33 18.77 -26.30
N GLU A 334 -4.36 19.07 -27.08
CA GLU A 334 -4.79 20.45 -27.35
C GLU A 334 -5.20 21.19 -26.06
N VAL A 335 -5.96 20.52 -25.19
CA VAL A 335 -6.36 21.08 -23.89
C VAL A 335 -5.15 21.23 -22.97
N LEU A 336 -4.28 20.22 -22.89
CA LEU A 336 -3.06 20.26 -22.08
C LEU A 336 -2.13 21.39 -22.51
N ALA A 337 -1.97 21.62 -23.81
CA ALA A 337 -1.17 22.73 -24.35
C ALA A 337 -1.73 24.12 -23.98
N ASP A 338 -3.03 24.24 -23.74
CA ASP A 338 -3.67 25.47 -23.29
C ASP A 338 -3.57 25.66 -21.77
N ILE A 339 -3.66 24.59 -20.97
CA ILE A 339 -3.64 24.73 -19.51
C ILE A 339 -2.22 24.70 -18.91
N VAL A 340 -1.28 23.99 -19.52
CA VAL A 340 0.09 23.84 -19.01
C VAL A 340 0.96 24.98 -19.54
N VAL A 341 1.26 25.95 -18.68
CA VAL A 341 2.13 27.09 -18.99
C VAL A 341 3.58 26.61 -19.18
N THR A 342 4.04 25.71 -18.31
CA THR A 342 5.34 25.08 -18.44
C THR A 342 5.38 23.76 -17.68
N HIS A 343 6.13 22.81 -18.23
CA HIS A 343 6.56 21.57 -17.58
C HIS A 343 8.07 21.45 -17.74
N ARG A 344 8.77 21.07 -16.67
CA ARG A 344 10.22 20.97 -16.64
C ARG A 344 10.62 19.76 -15.81
N GLN A 345 11.62 19.03 -16.30
CA GLN A 345 12.17 17.86 -15.65
C GLN A 345 13.69 17.87 -15.71
N THR A 346 14.31 17.32 -14.67
CA THR A 346 15.78 17.21 -14.57
C THR A 346 16.43 16.28 -15.61
N ASP A 347 15.66 15.38 -16.24
CA ASP A 347 16.14 14.53 -17.35
C ASP A 347 15.70 15.05 -18.74
N GLY A 348 14.96 16.16 -18.77
CA GLY A 348 14.48 16.82 -19.98
C GLY A 348 13.35 16.09 -20.71
N LYS A 349 12.75 15.05 -20.13
CA LYS A 349 11.57 14.39 -20.70
C LYS A 349 10.30 15.23 -20.50
N HIS A 350 9.20 14.68 -21.01
CA HIS A 350 7.87 15.25 -20.90
C HIS A 350 6.86 14.16 -20.51
N ASP A 351 7.12 13.51 -19.38
CA ASP A 351 6.23 12.55 -18.71
C ASP A 351 5.86 13.07 -17.30
N PHE A 352 5.08 12.32 -16.53
CA PHE A 352 4.66 12.68 -15.17
C PHE A 352 4.09 14.10 -15.10
N LEU A 353 3.13 14.41 -15.95
CA LEU A 353 2.50 15.72 -15.95
C LEU A 353 1.53 15.80 -14.77
N TYR A 354 0.46 15.01 -14.80
CA TYR A 354 -0.47 14.89 -13.68
C TYR A 354 -0.61 13.42 -13.26
N ASN A 355 -0.30 13.16 -11.99
CA ASN A 355 -0.46 11.85 -11.40
C ASN A 355 -1.93 11.59 -11.05
N VAL A 356 -2.39 10.35 -11.23
CA VAL A 356 -3.70 9.86 -10.77
C VAL A 356 -3.52 8.61 -9.91
N TYR A 357 -4.32 8.48 -8.87
CA TYR A 357 -4.33 7.36 -7.93
C TYR A 357 -4.85 6.08 -8.58
N THR A 358 -4.23 4.95 -8.23
CA THR A 358 -4.45 3.64 -8.87
C THR A 358 -4.74 2.53 -7.87
N ASN A 359 -4.70 2.75 -6.56
CA ASN A 359 -5.04 1.66 -5.64
C ASN A 359 -6.55 1.59 -5.37
N LEU A 360 -7.32 1.27 -6.43
CA LEU A 360 -8.79 1.27 -6.41
C LEU A 360 -9.41 -0.09 -6.73
N SER A 361 -8.63 -1.16 -6.86
CA SER A 361 -9.20 -2.46 -7.25
C SER A 361 -9.79 -3.20 -6.05
N ASN A 362 -10.83 -4.00 -6.31
CA ASN A 362 -11.32 -5.03 -5.38
C ASN A 362 -10.22 -6.02 -4.92
N TYR A 363 -9.07 -6.01 -5.59
CA TYR A 363 -7.92 -6.88 -5.34
C TYR A 363 -6.75 -6.16 -4.64
N SER A 364 -6.89 -4.90 -4.26
CA SER A 364 -5.77 -4.14 -3.69
C SER A 364 -6.19 -3.07 -2.68
N SER A 365 -7.48 -2.77 -2.60
CA SER A 365 -8.06 -1.75 -1.71
C SER A 365 -9.30 -2.26 -0.98
N SER A 366 -9.56 -1.70 0.20
CA SER A 366 -10.79 -1.98 0.95
C SER A 366 -12.00 -1.35 0.25
N GLU A 367 -13.18 -1.92 0.46
CA GLU A 367 -14.46 -1.35 -0.01
C GLU A 367 -14.62 0.11 0.44
N GLU A 368 -14.31 0.40 1.70
CA GLU A 368 -14.37 1.75 2.27
C GLU A 368 -13.45 2.75 1.53
N ALA A 369 -12.21 2.35 1.18
CA ALA A 369 -11.29 3.24 0.47
C ALA A 369 -11.78 3.55 -0.96
N ARG A 370 -12.39 2.58 -1.62
CA ARG A 370 -12.97 2.74 -2.97
C ARG A 370 -14.21 3.62 -2.95
N GLU A 371 -15.15 3.36 -2.05
CA GLU A 371 -16.34 4.20 -1.84
C GLU A 371 -15.94 5.66 -1.56
N ARG A 372 -14.92 5.86 -0.72
CA ARG A 372 -14.36 7.19 -0.47
C ARG A 372 -13.81 7.82 -1.75
N TYR A 373 -13.00 7.11 -2.54
CA TYR A 373 -12.47 7.69 -3.79
C TYR A 373 -13.59 8.17 -4.74
N HIS A 374 -14.71 7.45 -4.81
CA HIS A 374 -15.87 7.84 -5.62
C HIS A 374 -16.55 9.15 -5.16
N ASP A 375 -16.32 9.59 -3.93
CA ASP A 375 -16.76 10.90 -3.44
C ASP A 375 -15.82 12.05 -3.86
N CYS A 376 -14.61 11.75 -4.37
CA CYS A 376 -13.68 12.76 -4.85
C CYS A 376 -14.25 13.47 -6.09
N ARG A 377 -14.09 14.81 -6.14
CA ARG A 377 -14.58 15.64 -7.25
C ARG A 377 -14.03 15.18 -8.61
N PHE A 378 -12.76 14.79 -8.69
CA PHE A 378 -12.15 14.31 -9.93
C PHE A 378 -12.88 13.08 -10.47
N ASP A 379 -13.21 12.12 -9.60
CA ASP A 379 -13.92 10.92 -10.02
C ASP A 379 -15.34 11.24 -10.48
N GLN A 380 -16.05 12.08 -9.73
CA GLN A 380 -17.40 12.54 -10.11
C GLN A 380 -17.43 13.25 -11.48
N LEU A 381 -16.34 13.91 -11.86
CA LEU A 381 -16.22 14.61 -13.13
C LEU A 381 -15.82 13.69 -14.30
N THR A 382 -15.11 12.59 -14.04
CA THR A 382 -14.41 11.83 -15.09
C THR A 382 -14.75 10.35 -15.15
N GLY A 383 -15.18 9.73 -14.06
CA GLY A 383 -15.45 8.29 -13.96
C GLY A 383 -14.19 7.43 -13.92
N TRP A 384 -13.04 7.98 -13.53
CA TRP A 384 -11.76 7.25 -13.46
C TRP A 384 -11.82 5.99 -12.59
N GLY A 385 -12.36 6.08 -11.38
CA GLY A 385 -12.48 4.99 -10.43
C GLY A 385 -13.33 3.86 -10.99
N THR A 386 -14.50 4.19 -11.56
CA THR A 386 -15.37 3.20 -12.22
C THR A 386 -14.66 2.51 -13.38
N PHE A 387 -14.01 3.27 -14.26
CA PHE A 387 -13.22 2.71 -15.34
C PHE A 387 -12.11 1.79 -14.82
N TYR A 388 -11.38 2.21 -13.78
CA TYR A 388 -10.27 1.46 -13.21
C TYR A 388 -10.73 0.13 -12.59
N GLU A 389 -11.80 0.17 -11.79
CA GLU A 389 -12.40 -1.01 -11.18
C GLU A 389 -12.89 -1.99 -12.23
N ASP A 390 -13.64 -1.51 -13.21
CA ASP A 390 -14.19 -2.35 -14.27
C ASP A 390 -13.09 -2.91 -15.18
N LEU A 391 -12.00 -2.17 -15.42
CA LEU A 391 -10.84 -2.68 -16.15
C LEU A 391 -10.19 -3.83 -15.37
N MET A 392 -10.01 -3.66 -14.06
CA MET A 392 -9.44 -4.68 -13.18
C MET A 392 -10.33 -5.91 -13.14
N ASP A 393 -11.64 -5.74 -12.97
CA ASP A 393 -12.58 -6.86 -12.95
C ASP A 393 -12.66 -7.54 -14.31
N TYR A 394 -12.67 -6.78 -15.41
CA TYR A 394 -12.62 -7.31 -16.77
C TYR A 394 -11.42 -8.25 -16.94
N VAL A 395 -10.19 -7.79 -16.68
CA VAL A 395 -9.00 -8.62 -16.87
C VAL A 395 -8.90 -9.78 -15.88
N ASN A 396 -9.39 -9.60 -14.65
CA ASN A 396 -9.39 -10.67 -13.65
C ASN A 396 -10.47 -11.73 -13.90
N GLN A 397 -11.54 -11.42 -14.63
CA GLN A 397 -12.59 -12.37 -14.99
C GLN A 397 -12.34 -13.08 -16.33
N LEU A 398 -11.34 -12.65 -17.12
CA LEU A 398 -11.01 -13.32 -18.37
C LEU A 398 -10.68 -14.81 -18.11
N PRO A 399 -11.32 -15.75 -18.84
CA PRO A 399 -11.10 -17.15 -18.62
C PRO A 399 -9.64 -17.50 -18.94
N ASP A 400 -8.96 -18.15 -18.01
CA ASP A 400 -7.75 -18.90 -18.32
C ASP A 400 -8.10 -19.91 -19.43
N GLU A 401 -7.25 -20.11 -20.43
CA GLU A 401 -7.46 -21.20 -21.39
C GLU A 401 -7.48 -22.53 -20.63
N PRO A 402 -8.63 -23.23 -20.52
CA PRO A 402 -8.71 -24.41 -19.70
C PRO A 402 -7.86 -25.50 -20.34
N GLY A 403 -6.94 -26.05 -19.55
CA GLY A 403 -6.31 -27.30 -19.88
C GLY A 403 -7.32 -28.44 -19.89
N ARG A 404 -6.88 -29.63 -20.28
CA ARG A 404 -7.72 -30.83 -20.18
C ARG A 404 -8.18 -31.05 -18.72
N ILE A 405 -9.49 -31.18 -18.52
CA ILE A 405 -10.14 -31.51 -17.24
C ILE A 405 -10.81 -32.89 -17.38
N LEU A 406 -10.45 -33.82 -16.51
CA LEU A 406 -11.08 -35.13 -16.42
C LEU A 406 -12.38 -35.03 -15.60
N THR A 407 -13.45 -35.64 -16.12
CA THR A 407 -14.76 -35.74 -15.46
C THR A 407 -15.18 -37.21 -15.31
N PRO A 408 -15.95 -37.59 -14.27
CA PRO A 408 -16.44 -36.74 -13.17
C PRO A 408 -15.31 -36.24 -12.25
N ILE A 409 -15.36 -34.97 -11.84
CA ILE A 409 -14.30 -34.32 -11.05
C ILE A 409 -14.05 -35.07 -9.74
N ALA A 410 -15.12 -35.48 -9.04
CA ALA A 410 -15.03 -36.19 -7.76
C ALA A 410 -14.18 -37.47 -7.85
N ASP A 411 -14.31 -38.23 -8.94
CA ASP A 411 -13.57 -39.48 -9.18
C ASP A 411 -12.07 -39.25 -9.41
N HIS A 412 -11.70 -38.04 -9.83
CA HIS A 412 -10.35 -37.68 -10.21
C HIS A 412 -9.64 -36.78 -9.20
N LEU A 413 -10.35 -36.16 -8.26
CA LEU A 413 -9.78 -35.34 -7.19
C LEU A 413 -9.25 -36.15 -6.00
N THR A 414 -9.86 -37.30 -5.69
CA THR A 414 -9.45 -38.13 -4.54
C THR A 414 -7.96 -38.50 -4.60
N GLY A 415 -7.27 -38.44 -3.46
CA GLY A 415 -5.85 -38.78 -3.29
C GLY A 415 -5.00 -37.63 -2.73
N LYS A 416 -3.69 -37.89 -2.57
CA LYS A 416 -2.70 -36.92 -2.06
C LYS A 416 -2.11 -36.06 -3.19
N TRP A 417 -2.07 -34.76 -2.97
CA TRP A 417 -1.60 -33.73 -3.89
C TRP A 417 -0.59 -32.82 -3.20
N GLU A 418 0.52 -32.56 -3.86
CA GLU A 418 1.57 -31.66 -3.40
C GLU A 418 1.54 -30.36 -4.20
N VAL A 419 1.57 -29.22 -3.53
CA VAL A 419 1.70 -27.91 -4.17
C VAL A 419 3.12 -27.76 -4.73
N THR A 420 3.23 -27.66 -6.05
CA THR A 420 4.51 -27.49 -6.76
C THR A 420 4.81 -26.03 -7.12
N LYS A 421 3.76 -25.22 -7.30
CA LYS A 421 3.86 -23.77 -7.50
C LYS A 421 2.61 -23.10 -6.94
N LEU A 422 2.81 -21.95 -6.33
CA LEU A 422 1.79 -21.02 -5.90
C LEU A 422 1.96 -19.73 -6.71
N PHE A 423 0.85 -19.13 -7.10
CA PHE A 423 0.81 -17.84 -7.77
C PHE A 423 -0.22 -16.98 -7.07
N TYR A 424 0.02 -15.69 -7.02
CA TYR A 424 -1.00 -14.70 -6.68
C TYR A 424 -1.38 -13.94 -7.95
N LYS A 425 -2.63 -13.47 -8.02
CA LYS A 425 -3.10 -12.69 -9.17
C LYS A 425 -2.76 -11.24 -8.97
N GLU A 426 -1.99 -10.67 -9.89
CA GLU A 426 -1.60 -9.27 -9.89
C GLU A 426 -1.83 -8.73 -11.30
N TYR A 427 -2.66 -7.68 -11.42
CA TYR A 427 -2.92 -7.03 -12.70
C TYR A 427 -3.43 -7.94 -13.83
N GLY A 428 -4.25 -8.95 -13.51
CA GLY A 428 -4.76 -9.94 -14.46
C GLY A 428 -3.77 -11.05 -14.81
N GLU A 429 -2.51 -10.94 -14.36
CA GLU A 429 -1.45 -11.92 -14.58
C GLU A 429 -1.18 -12.76 -13.33
N TRP A 430 -0.72 -13.99 -13.54
CA TRP A 430 -0.39 -14.90 -12.45
C TRP A 430 1.11 -14.83 -12.12
N VAL A 431 1.44 -14.11 -11.05
CA VAL A 431 2.82 -13.93 -10.62
C VAL A 431 3.25 -15.10 -9.72
N PRO A 432 4.37 -15.79 -10.00
CA PRO A 432 4.84 -16.90 -9.16
C PRO A 432 5.27 -16.41 -7.78
N GLU A 433 4.72 -17.00 -6.73
CA GLU A 433 5.16 -16.75 -5.36
C GLU A 433 6.48 -17.49 -5.07
N LYS A 434 7.45 -16.79 -4.49
CA LYS A 434 8.70 -17.39 -4.03
C LYS A 434 8.47 -18.06 -2.67
N LEU A 435 8.25 -19.37 -2.68
CA LEU A 435 8.15 -20.15 -1.44
C LEU A 435 9.50 -20.15 -0.69
N PRO A 436 9.53 -19.77 0.60
CA PRO A 436 10.76 -19.83 1.41
C PRO A 436 11.33 -21.24 1.46
N VAL A 437 12.66 -21.35 1.59
CA VAL A 437 13.34 -22.64 1.78
C VAL A 437 12.75 -23.36 2.99
N GLY A 438 12.47 -24.66 2.85
CA GLY A 438 11.82 -25.46 3.89
C GLY A 438 10.31 -25.28 3.96
N SER A 439 9.67 -24.71 2.93
CA SER A 439 8.20 -24.66 2.81
C SER A 439 7.68 -25.79 1.93
N ALA A 440 6.58 -26.41 2.33
CA ALA A 440 5.90 -27.46 1.58
C ALA A 440 4.43 -27.51 1.99
N GLN A 441 3.55 -27.95 1.08
CA GLN A 441 2.13 -28.07 1.36
C GLN A 441 1.53 -29.24 0.59
N THR A 442 0.79 -30.10 1.30
CA THR A 442 0.03 -31.20 0.69
C THR A 442 -1.44 -31.17 1.09
N PHE A 443 -2.28 -31.69 0.21
CA PHE A 443 -3.70 -31.91 0.43
C PHE A 443 -4.03 -33.36 0.12
N THR A 444 -4.69 -34.05 1.04
CA THR A 444 -5.22 -35.40 0.86
C THR A 444 -6.74 -35.31 0.85
N LEU A 445 -7.32 -35.40 -0.35
CA LEU A 445 -8.76 -35.41 -0.56
C LEU A 445 -9.26 -36.85 -0.46
N ARG A 446 -9.95 -37.19 0.64
CA ARG A 446 -10.43 -38.55 0.91
C ARG A 446 -11.80 -38.78 0.30
N ALA A 447 -12.11 -40.02 -0.07
CA ALA A 447 -13.38 -40.38 -0.70
C ALA A 447 -14.62 -40.18 0.21
N ASN A 448 -14.43 -40.06 1.53
CA ASN A 448 -15.48 -39.75 2.49
C ASN A 448 -15.79 -38.25 2.61
N GLY A 449 -15.12 -37.38 1.85
CA GLY A 449 -15.29 -35.93 1.90
C GLY A 449 -14.32 -35.22 2.85
N GLU A 450 -13.47 -35.93 3.58
CA GLU A 450 -12.47 -35.31 4.45
C GLU A 450 -11.29 -34.75 3.64
N LEU A 451 -10.83 -33.57 4.03
CA LEU A 451 -9.62 -32.92 3.54
C LEU A 451 -8.57 -32.88 4.65
N PHE A 452 -7.49 -33.65 4.47
CA PHE A 452 -6.33 -33.58 5.35
C PHE A 452 -5.24 -32.73 4.71
N ARG A 453 -4.77 -31.69 5.40
CA ARG A 453 -3.77 -30.73 4.89
C ARG A 453 -2.54 -30.71 5.79
N THR A 454 -1.37 -30.74 5.17
CA THR A 454 -0.09 -30.43 5.83
C THR A 454 0.40 -29.08 5.32
N ARG A 455 0.86 -28.21 6.23
CA ARG A 455 1.50 -26.93 5.86
C ARG A 455 2.80 -26.77 6.61
N THR A 456 3.89 -26.77 5.85
CA THR A 456 5.24 -26.55 6.33
C THR A 456 5.68 -25.15 5.91
N ALA A 457 6.11 -24.33 6.87
CA ALA A 457 6.70 -23.02 6.62
C ALA A 457 7.96 -22.87 7.46
N ALA A 458 9.10 -22.57 6.82
CA ALA A 458 10.40 -22.54 7.48
C ALA A 458 10.64 -23.80 8.36
N TYR A 459 10.37 -24.98 7.79
CA TYR A 459 10.46 -26.31 8.43
C TYR A 459 9.48 -26.59 9.58
N TRP A 460 8.62 -25.65 9.96
CA TRP A 460 7.54 -25.91 10.93
C TRP A 460 6.29 -26.45 10.22
N THR A 461 5.91 -27.68 10.52
CA THR A 461 4.74 -28.35 9.97
C THR A 461 3.55 -28.27 10.92
N ASN A 462 2.41 -27.86 10.38
CA ASN A 462 1.09 -27.86 11.01
C ASN A 462 0.17 -28.82 10.25
N LEU A 463 -0.76 -29.44 10.97
CA LEU A 463 -1.76 -30.35 10.43
C LEU A 463 -3.15 -29.71 10.54
N TYR A 464 -3.99 -29.92 9.53
CA TYR A 464 -5.37 -29.46 9.50
C TYR A 464 -6.27 -30.55 8.93
N LEU A 465 -7.44 -30.70 9.53
CA LEU A 465 -8.50 -31.58 9.04
C LEU A 465 -9.76 -30.74 8.84
N SER A 466 -10.28 -30.77 7.62
CA SER A 466 -11.53 -30.13 7.24
C SER A 466 -12.24 -30.97 6.17
N ASP A 467 -13.05 -30.35 5.32
CA ASP A 467 -13.89 -31.05 4.34
C ASP A 467 -13.68 -30.52 2.92
N TRP A 468 -13.96 -31.37 1.94
CA TRP A 468 -14.07 -31.03 0.52
C TRP A 468 -15.32 -31.68 -0.10
N GLY A 469 -15.86 -31.09 -1.17
CA GLY A 469 -17.07 -31.60 -1.82
C GLY A 469 -17.65 -30.65 -2.85
N ASP A 470 -18.97 -30.73 -3.07
CA ASP A 470 -19.74 -29.82 -3.92
C ASP A 470 -19.15 -29.63 -5.33
N THR A 471 -18.81 -30.74 -5.99
CA THR A 471 -18.22 -30.71 -7.33
C THR A 471 -19.25 -30.38 -8.40
N ASP A 472 -18.93 -29.44 -9.30
CA ASP A 472 -19.72 -29.13 -10.50
C ASP A 472 -18.91 -29.46 -11.76
N ASP A 473 -19.33 -30.48 -12.51
CA ASP A 473 -18.69 -30.89 -13.76
C ASP A 473 -18.95 -29.93 -14.94
N THR A 474 -19.96 -29.05 -14.85
CA THR A 474 -20.31 -28.06 -15.87
C THR A 474 -19.45 -26.82 -15.71
N ASP A 475 -19.36 -26.33 -14.48
CA ASP A 475 -18.58 -25.13 -14.14
C ASP A 475 -17.15 -25.45 -13.73
N PHE A 476 -16.76 -26.72 -13.67
CA PHE A 476 -15.44 -27.17 -13.24
C PHE A 476 -15.03 -26.63 -11.87
N THR A 477 -15.92 -26.71 -10.89
CA THR A 477 -15.69 -26.20 -9.53
C THR A 477 -15.82 -27.28 -8.46
N PHE A 478 -15.28 -27.03 -7.27
CA PHE A 478 -15.52 -27.81 -6.05
C PHE A 478 -15.24 -26.95 -4.81
N ARG A 479 -15.70 -27.37 -3.63
CA ARG A 479 -15.34 -26.72 -2.36
C ARG A 479 -14.19 -27.42 -1.65
N MET A 480 -13.25 -26.63 -1.14
CA MET A 480 -12.11 -27.07 -0.34
C MET A 480 -11.99 -26.15 0.88
N ASP A 481 -12.14 -26.69 2.10
CA ASP A 481 -12.05 -25.91 3.35
C ASP A 481 -12.99 -24.68 3.36
N LYS A 482 -14.23 -24.88 2.87
CA LYS A 482 -15.30 -23.87 2.64
C LYS A 482 -15.08 -22.91 1.47
N SER A 483 -13.86 -22.76 0.96
CA SER A 483 -13.55 -21.95 -0.22
C SER A 483 -14.03 -22.61 -1.51
N LEU A 484 -14.62 -21.83 -2.43
CA LEU A 484 -14.96 -22.32 -3.78
C LEU A 484 -13.70 -22.31 -4.64
N CYS A 485 -13.41 -23.42 -5.29
CA CYS A 485 -12.23 -23.60 -6.14
C CYS A 485 -12.64 -23.84 -7.59
N LYS A 486 -12.05 -23.10 -8.54
CA LYS A 486 -12.20 -23.30 -9.98
C LYS A 486 -11.03 -24.14 -10.51
N ILE A 487 -11.33 -25.22 -11.23
CA ILE A 487 -10.34 -26.12 -11.83
C ILE A 487 -10.04 -25.66 -13.25
N HIS A 488 -8.76 -25.39 -13.51
CA HIS A 488 -8.23 -25.02 -14.83
C HIS A 488 -7.59 -26.20 -15.56
N ARG A 489 -7.15 -27.21 -14.81
CA ARG A 489 -6.62 -28.47 -15.36
C ARG A 489 -6.77 -29.58 -14.35
N LEU A 490 -7.28 -30.73 -14.77
CA LEU A 490 -7.31 -31.95 -13.97
C LEU A 490 -6.95 -33.13 -14.85
N THR A 491 -5.83 -33.76 -14.53
CA THR A 491 -5.36 -35.00 -15.16
C THR A 491 -5.01 -36.01 -14.08
N LYS A 492 -4.60 -37.22 -14.48
CA LYS A 492 -4.15 -38.23 -13.51
C LYS A 492 -3.08 -37.70 -12.55
N ASN A 493 -2.16 -36.85 -12.98
CA ASN A 493 -1.00 -36.45 -12.16
C ASN A 493 -0.86 -34.94 -11.92
N LYS A 494 -1.75 -34.12 -12.50
CA LYS A 494 -1.67 -32.66 -12.41
C LYS A 494 -3.04 -32.08 -12.12
N LEU A 495 -3.08 -31.16 -11.16
CA LEU A 495 -4.22 -30.34 -10.82
C LEU A 495 -3.77 -28.88 -10.87
N GLU A 496 -4.55 -28.02 -11.50
CA GLU A 496 -4.37 -26.58 -11.51
C GLU A 496 -5.70 -25.95 -11.16
N LEU A 497 -5.73 -25.13 -10.12
CA LEU A 497 -6.95 -24.56 -9.60
C LEU A 497 -6.70 -23.16 -9.03
N THR A 498 -7.75 -22.35 -9.00
CA THR A 498 -7.80 -21.08 -8.27
C THR A 498 -8.79 -21.16 -7.13
N GLU A 499 -8.45 -20.56 -6.01
CA GLU A 499 -9.32 -20.45 -4.84
C GLU A 499 -10.01 -19.08 -4.85
N GLU A 500 -11.34 -19.05 -4.72
CA GLU A 500 -12.10 -17.81 -4.55
C GLU A 500 -11.83 -17.20 -3.17
N GLY A 501 -11.62 -15.88 -3.15
CA GLY A 501 -11.27 -15.13 -1.95
C GLY A 501 -10.26 -14.04 -2.27
N PHE A 502 -10.01 -13.16 -1.29
CA PHE A 502 -9.01 -12.11 -1.40
C PHE A 502 -7.83 -12.38 -0.46
N PRO A 503 -6.57 -12.37 -0.96
CA PRO A 503 -6.15 -12.31 -2.36
C PRO A 503 -6.39 -13.63 -3.13
N GLN A 504 -6.55 -13.56 -4.46
CA GLN A 504 -6.74 -14.74 -5.30
C GLN A 504 -5.42 -15.51 -5.49
N TYR A 505 -5.44 -16.79 -5.16
CA TYR A 505 -4.31 -17.70 -5.36
C TYR A 505 -4.62 -18.72 -6.46
N LYS A 506 -3.60 -19.00 -7.29
CA LYS A 506 -3.57 -20.17 -8.19
C LYS A 506 -2.57 -21.17 -7.68
N MET A 507 -2.98 -22.43 -7.61
CA MET A 507 -2.13 -23.54 -7.20
C MET A 507 -1.91 -24.49 -8.38
N ARG A 508 -0.66 -24.90 -8.56
CA ARG A 508 -0.31 -26.07 -9.39
C ARG A 508 0.11 -27.20 -8.49
N LEU A 509 -0.68 -28.27 -8.52
CA LEU A 509 -0.47 -29.44 -7.72
C LEU A 509 -0.08 -30.65 -8.57
N ARG A 510 0.74 -31.51 -7.99
CA ARG A 510 1.14 -32.79 -8.54
C ARG A 510 0.63 -33.90 -7.63
N ARG A 511 0.13 -34.98 -8.22
CA ARG A 511 -0.25 -36.17 -7.43
C ARG A 511 0.98 -36.85 -6.88
N VAL A 512 0.93 -37.22 -5.61
CA VAL A 512 1.98 -37.93 -4.88
C VAL A 512 1.42 -39.24 -4.31
N SER A 513 2.30 -40.20 -4.02
CA SER A 513 1.90 -41.49 -3.48
C SER A 513 1.55 -41.35 -2.00
N ASP A 514 0.60 -42.15 -1.51
CA ASP A 514 0.37 -42.27 -0.06
C ASP A 514 1.55 -42.98 0.65
N GLU A 515 2.43 -43.65 -0.11
CA GLU A 515 3.66 -44.27 0.36
C GLU A 515 4.87 -43.30 0.41
N ASP A 516 4.70 -42.04 -0.03
CA ASP A 516 5.77 -41.05 0.10
C ASP A 516 6.02 -40.72 1.58
N GLU A 517 7.28 -40.41 1.94
CA GLU A 517 7.69 -40.19 3.34
C GLU A 517 6.79 -39.17 4.04
N LYS A 518 6.08 -39.65 5.07
CA LYS A 518 5.30 -38.82 5.98
C LYS A 518 6.21 -37.84 6.71
N THR A 519 5.74 -36.61 6.88
CA THR A 519 6.34 -35.64 7.80
C THR A 519 6.40 -36.20 9.22
N LEU A 520 7.32 -35.69 10.05
CA LEU A 520 7.35 -36.01 11.48
C LEU A 520 6.01 -35.70 12.14
N ALA A 521 5.37 -34.59 11.75
CA ALA A 521 4.02 -34.29 12.22
C ALA A 521 3.00 -35.39 11.83
N GLU A 522 2.93 -35.81 10.57
CA GLU A 522 2.04 -36.91 10.16
C GLU A 522 2.31 -38.22 10.93
N ARG A 523 3.57 -38.51 11.24
CA ARG A 523 3.95 -39.72 12.01
C ARG A 523 3.58 -39.63 13.49
N MET A 524 3.51 -38.42 14.05
CA MET A 524 3.12 -38.18 15.45
C MET A 524 1.63 -38.43 15.73
N VAL A 525 0.76 -38.36 14.71
CA VAL A 525 -0.68 -38.59 14.86
C VAL A 525 -0.95 -39.96 15.49
N GLY A 526 -1.74 -39.98 16.57
CA GLY A 526 -2.09 -41.17 17.34
C GLY A 526 -1.93 -40.98 18.84
N LYS A 527 -2.25 -42.03 19.61
CA LYS A 527 -2.18 -42.04 21.06
C LYS A 527 -0.89 -42.70 21.55
N TRP A 528 -0.16 -41.99 22.40
CA TRP A 528 1.14 -42.37 22.94
C TRP A 528 1.07 -42.47 24.46
N ILE A 529 1.47 -43.61 25.00
CA ILE A 529 1.43 -43.92 26.44
C ILE A 529 2.83 -43.90 27.01
N LEU A 530 3.03 -43.23 28.14
CA LEU A 530 4.32 -43.24 28.85
C LEU A 530 4.69 -44.67 29.24
N SER A 531 5.80 -45.16 28.72
CA SER A 531 6.38 -46.46 29.06
C SER A 531 7.46 -46.33 30.13
N LYS A 532 8.38 -45.37 29.95
CA LYS A 532 9.50 -45.13 30.87
C LYS A 532 9.87 -43.66 30.95
N ARG A 533 10.43 -43.23 32.08
CA ARG A 533 11.00 -41.90 32.30
C ARG A 533 12.43 -42.01 32.81
N TYR A 534 13.29 -41.13 32.34
CA TYR A 534 14.67 -40.99 32.77
C TYR A 534 14.94 -39.54 33.19
N GLN A 535 15.79 -39.36 34.19
CA GLN A 535 16.31 -38.06 34.60
C GLN A 535 17.82 -38.04 34.39
N LYS A 536 18.37 -36.92 33.92
CA LYS A 536 19.83 -36.77 33.74
C LYS A 536 20.46 -36.35 35.07
N VAL A 537 21.27 -37.23 35.65
CA VAL A 537 22.01 -37.00 36.91
C VAL A 537 23.50 -37.17 36.62
N ASP A 538 24.30 -36.14 36.92
CA ASP A 538 25.75 -36.10 36.65
C ASP A 538 26.12 -36.46 35.19
N GLY A 539 25.26 -36.08 34.23
CA GLY A 539 25.45 -36.35 32.80
C GLY A 539 25.03 -37.74 32.32
N ALA A 540 24.54 -38.61 33.21
CA ALA A 540 24.03 -39.94 32.86
C ALA A 540 22.49 -40.02 33.01
N TRP A 541 21.84 -40.73 32.08
CA TRP A 541 20.40 -41.01 32.17
C TRP A 541 20.14 -42.11 33.21
N VAL A 542 19.40 -41.78 34.26
CA VAL A 542 18.96 -42.71 35.31
C VAL A 542 17.46 -42.89 35.21
N GLU A 543 16.99 -44.15 35.20
CA GLU A 543 15.55 -44.45 35.13
C GLU A 543 14.85 -44.02 36.42
N VAL A 544 13.74 -43.31 36.28
CA VAL A 544 12.89 -42.89 37.39
C VAL A 544 11.87 -44.00 37.63
N THR A 545 12.01 -44.71 38.75
CA THR A 545 11.12 -45.83 39.12
C THR A 545 10.17 -45.48 40.28
N ASP A 546 10.56 -44.51 41.10
CA ASP A 546 9.73 -43.93 42.15
C ASP A 546 9.20 -42.58 41.64
N ASP A 547 7.96 -42.21 41.98
CA ASP A 547 7.32 -40.96 41.52
C ASP A 547 6.94 -40.94 40.01
N LEU A 548 6.34 -42.04 39.53
CA LEU A 548 5.68 -42.11 38.22
C LEU A 548 4.16 -41.98 38.34
N PRO A 549 3.49 -41.35 37.36
CA PRO A 549 2.03 -41.32 37.31
C PRO A 549 1.48 -42.74 37.12
N LEU A 550 0.31 -43.00 37.69
CA LEU A 550 -0.44 -44.26 37.49
C LEU A 550 -0.86 -44.44 36.04
N GLU A 551 -1.05 -43.33 35.32
CA GLU A 551 -1.39 -43.31 33.91
C GLU A 551 -0.94 -41.97 33.30
N CYS A 552 -0.26 -42.02 32.16
CA CYS A 552 0.14 -40.82 31.44
C CYS A 552 0.14 -41.10 29.95
N TRP A 553 -0.56 -40.27 29.18
CA TRP A 553 -0.61 -40.38 27.72
C TRP A 553 -0.79 -39.02 27.05
N SER A 554 -0.40 -38.97 25.78
CA SER A 554 -0.62 -37.84 24.88
C SER A 554 -1.24 -38.34 23.58
N GLU A 555 -2.26 -37.66 23.08
CA GLU A 555 -2.94 -38.00 21.83
C GLU A 555 -2.81 -36.83 20.86
N TYR A 556 -2.35 -37.10 19.64
CA TYR A 556 -2.22 -36.12 18.55
C TYR A 556 -3.18 -36.47 17.44
N THR A 557 -3.93 -35.50 16.94
CA THR A 557 -4.93 -35.71 15.89
C THR A 557 -4.51 -35.09 14.56
N GLU A 558 -5.12 -35.56 13.47
CA GLU A 558 -4.96 -34.99 12.13
C GLU A 558 -5.47 -33.55 12.03
N ALA A 559 -6.30 -33.11 12.97
CA ALA A 559 -6.79 -31.73 13.06
C ALA A 559 -5.76 -30.76 13.67
N GLY A 560 -4.53 -31.21 13.95
CA GLY A 560 -3.50 -30.38 14.60
C GLY A 560 -3.80 -30.11 16.07
N LYS A 561 -4.65 -30.95 16.68
CA LYS A 561 -4.98 -30.89 18.10
C LYS A 561 -4.20 -31.94 18.88
N PHE A 562 -3.88 -31.62 20.12
CA PHE A 562 -3.33 -32.61 21.04
C PHE A 562 -3.94 -32.51 22.43
N THR A 563 -4.05 -33.67 23.07
CA THR A 563 -4.60 -33.86 24.40
C THR A 563 -3.58 -34.57 25.26
N THR A 564 -3.37 -34.10 26.50
CA THR A 564 -2.48 -34.75 27.47
C THR A 564 -3.27 -35.15 28.70
N TYR A 565 -2.99 -36.34 29.22
CA TYR A 565 -3.61 -36.85 30.43
C TYR A 565 -2.54 -37.40 31.36
N THR A 566 -2.61 -37.04 32.64
CA THR A 566 -1.73 -37.60 33.67
C THR A 566 -2.53 -37.82 34.95
N ARG A 567 -2.46 -39.03 35.51
CA ARG A 567 -3.13 -39.40 36.75
C ARG A 567 -2.12 -39.91 37.77
N TRP A 568 -2.11 -39.28 38.94
CA TRP A 568 -1.36 -39.67 40.12
C TRP A 568 -2.28 -40.36 41.14
N ALA A 569 -1.75 -40.70 42.32
CA ALA A 569 -2.54 -41.35 43.36
C ALA A 569 -3.59 -40.42 43.99
N ASP A 570 -3.32 -39.12 44.01
CA ASP A 570 -4.07 -38.07 44.69
C ASP A 570 -4.54 -36.92 43.79
N GLU A 571 -4.07 -36.85 42.54
CA GLU A 571 -4.45 -35.83 41.56
C GLU A 571 -4.54 -36.36 40.13
N GLU A 572 -5.29 -35.65 39.27
CA GLU A 572 -5.53 -36.00 37.87
C GLU A 572 -5.60 -34.72 37.04
N HIS A 573 -4.85 -34.68 35.94
CA HIS A 573 -4.72 -33.54 35.05
C HIS A 573 -5.06 -33.94 33.62
N LEU A 574 -5.97 -33.19 33.00
CA LEU A 574 -6.37 -33.34 31.61
C LEU A 574 -6.29 -31.97 30.93
N ASN A 575 -5.53 -31.89 29.84
CA ASN A 575 -5.49 -30.72 28.97
C ASN A 575 -5.96 -31.15 27.58
N GLU A 576 -6.98 -30.49 27.04
CA GLU A 576 -7.63 -30.84 25.78
C GLU A 576 -7.51 -29.71 24.75
N ASP A 577 -7.68 -30.04 23.48
CA ASP A 577 -7.83 -29.11 22.35
C ASP A 577 -6.68 -28.10 22.13
N MET A 578 -5.52 -28.37 22.71
CA MET A 578 -4.32 -27.57 22.52
C MET A 578 -3.79 -27.74 21.09
N THR A 579 -3.05 -26.74 20.60
CA THR A 579 -2.47 -26.77 19.24
C THR A 579 -0.98 -27.09 19.28
N TRP A 580 -0.50 -27.78 18.26
CA TRP A 580 0.90 -28.21 18.17
C TRP A 580 1.46 -28.09 16.76
N ARG A 581 2.79 -28.01 16.67
CA ARG A 581 3.54 -28.04 15.42
C ARG A 581 4.92 -28.66 15.64
N VAL A 582 5.50 -29.26 14.62
CA VAL A 582 6.83 -29.88 14.69
C VAL A 582 7.78 -29.24 13.68
N HIS A 583 9.02 -29.02 14.08
CA HIS A 583 10.10 -28.60 13.21
C HIS A 583 10.78 -29.83 12.60
N GLU A 584 10.56 -30.04 11.31
CA GLU A 584 10.88 -31.28 10.59
C GLU A 584 12.37 -31.66 10.60
N LEU A 585 13.28 -30.68 10.68
CA LEU A 585 14.72 -30.95 10.72
C LEU A 585 15.29 -31.26 12.12
N THR A 586 14.68 -30.69 13.16
CA THR A 586 15.28 -30.70 14.50
C THR A 586 14.51 -31.58 15.47
N GLY A 587 13.29 -32.00 15.10
CA GLY A 587 12.37 -32.70 15.98
C GLY A 587 11.86 -31.82 17.12
N ILE A 588 11.97 -30.49 17.04
CA ILE A 588 11.43 -29.62 18.08
C ILE A 588 9.91 -29.54 17.89
N ILE A 589 9.15 -29.89 18.92
CA ILE A 589 7.71 -29.67 18.97
C ILE A 589 7.42 -28.41 19.78
N GLY A 590 6.50 -27.59 19.28
CA GLY A 590 5.99 -26.40 19.96
C GLY A 590 4.51 -26.59 20.29
N TYR A 591 4.15 -26.30 21.54
CA TYR A 591 2.77 -26.38 22.03
C TYR A 591 2.22 -25.00 22.39
N TRP A 592 0.94 -24.81 22.12
CA TRP A 592 0.15 -23.67 22.58
C TRP A 592 -0.92 -24.14 23.57
N PRO A 593 -0.66 -24.05 24.89
CA PRO A 593 -1.60 -24.53 25.91
C PRO A 593 -2.82 -23.60 26.09
N SER A 594 -2.71 -22.31 25.75
CA SER A 594 -3.81 -21.34 25.63
C SER A 594 -3.37 -20.06 24.91
N GLU A 595 -4.29 -19.22 24.42
CA GLU A 595 -3.94 -17.93 23.74
C GLU A 595 -3.11 -16.97 24.61
N GLU A 596 -3.21 -17.07 25.94
CA GLU A 596 -2.51 -16.21 26.91
C GLU A 596 -1.20 -16.82 27.46
N ALA A 597 -0.88 -18.07 27.11
CA ALA A 597 0.28 -18.79 27.63
C ALA A 597 1.50 -18.74 26.70
N SER A 598 2.70 -18.78 27.29
CA SER A 598 3.95 -18.89 26.54
C SER A 598 4.10 -20.27 25.87
N LEU A 599 4.64 -20.29 24.65
CA LEU A 599 5.04 -21.49 23.92
C LEU A 599 5.90 -22.42 24.79
N ALA A 600 5.50 -23.69 24.88
CA ALA A 600 6.32 -24.73 25.48
C ALA A 600 7.01 -25.55 24.37
N TYR A 601 8.29 -25.88 24.57
CA TYR A 601 9.11 -26.58 23.59
C TYR A 601 9.66 -27.90 24.15
N PHE A 602 9.63 -28.93 23.32
CA PHE A 602 10.17 -30.26 23.62
C PHE A 602 10.94 -30.75 22.39
N ARG A 603 11.89 -31.68 22.56
CA ARG A 603 12.56 -32.33 21.44
C ARG A 603 12.14 -33.78 21.35
N ILE A 604 11.61 -34.16 20.21
CA ILE A 604 11.18 -35.51 19.89
C ILE A 604 12.16 -36.21 18.95
N ALA A 605 12.24 -37.53 19.09
CA ALA A 605 12.79 -38.43 18.10
C ALA A 605 11.90 -39.66 18.00
N LEU A 606 11.54 -40.04 16.77
CA LEU A 606 10.84 -41.29 16.50
C LEU A 606 11.90 -42.35 16.18
N GLU A 607 12.09 -43.32 17.08
CA GLU A 607 13.02 -44.44 16.84
C GLU A 607 12.46 -45.40 15.79
N ASP A 608 11.14 -45.59 15.82
CA ASP A 608 10.33 -46.26 14.81
C ASP A 608 8.91 -45.65 14.80
N ASP A 609 7.93 -46.30 14.15
CA ASP A 609 6.56 -45.79 14.08
C ASP A 609 5.76 -45.97 15.38
N ASP A 610 6.26 -46.77 16.33
CA ASP A 610 5.57 -47.13 17.57
C ASP A 610 6.29 -46.64 18.83
N THR A 611 7.48 -46.05 18.71
CA THR A 611 8.31 -45.57 19.83
C THR A 611 8.71 -44.10 19.65
N LEU A 612 8.25 -43.26 20.58
CA LEU A 612 8.52 -41.83 20.65
C LEU A 612 9.42 -41.53 21.86
N VAL A 613 10.56 -40.89 21.60
CA VAL A 613 11.44 -40.35 22.64
C VAL A 613 11.20 -38.85 22.76
N MET A 614 10.84 -38.37 23.94
CA MET A 614 10.60 -36.95 24.21
C MET A 614 11.58 -36.45 25.28
N ASN A 615 12.38 -35.43 24.95
CA ASN A 615 13.33 -34.80 25.85
C ASN A 615 12.85 -33.39 26.22
N TYR A 616 12.94 -33.03 27.50
CA TYR A 616 12.50 -31.74 28.02
C TYR A 616 13.26 -31.30 29.27
N ALA A 617 13.16 -30.01 29.61
CA ALA A 617 13.78 -29.39 30.77
C ALA A 617 12.88 -28.30 31.35
N GLU A 618 13.08 -27.96 32.63
CA GLU A 618 12.47 -26.79 33.26
C GLU A 618 13.05 -25.52 32.60
N ASN A 619 12.31 -24.92 31.66
CA ASN A 619 12.74 -23.82 30.76
C ASN A 619 13.58 -24.26 29.55
N TYR A 620 13.06 -25.19 28.76
CA TYR A 620 13.70 -25.64 27.52
C TYR A 620 13.90 -24.49 26.51
N ASP A 621 15.17 -24.21 26.16
CA ASP A 621 15.56 -23.26 25.12
C ASP A 621 15.77 -24.00 23.78
N PRO A 622 14.92 -23.78 22.77
CA PRO A 622 15.02 -24.46 21.48
C PRO A 622 16.25 -24.08 20.65
N THR A 623 17.01 -23.04 21.06
CA THR A 623 18.21 -22.58 20.35
C THR A 623 19.52 -23.20 20.86
N GLN A 624 19.48 -23.92 21.99
CA GLN A 624 20.66 -24.53 22.61
C GLN A 624 20.78 -26.02 22.25
N GLU A 625 22.02 -26.48 22.00
CA GLU A 625 22.31 -27.91 21.77
C GLU A 625 22.24 -28.74 23.05
N GLU A 626 22.55 -28.15 24.21
CA GLU A 626 22.43 -28.75 25.55
C GLU A 626 21.71 -27.79 26.49
N GLN A 627 20.77 -28.30 27.29
CA GLN A 627 20.03 -27.49 28.26
C GLN A 627 20.84 -27.29 29.55
N VAL A 628 20.75 -26.11 30.16
CA VAL A 628 21.50 -25.75 31.38
C VAL A 628 20.84 -26.20 32.69
N ASN A 629 19.62 -26.74 32.63
CA ASN A 629 18.82 -27.20 33.77
C ASN A 629 18.60 -28.71 33.72
N THR A 630 17.99 -29.28 34.78
CA THR A 630 17.67 -30.71 34.87
C THR A 630 16.88 -31.19 33.64
N GLU A 631 17.43 -32.19 32.92
CA GLU A 631 16.82 -32.78 31.74
C GLU A 631 16.08 -34.08 32.08
N TYR A 632 14.94 -34.28 31.43
CA TYR A 632 14.14 -35.48 31.48
C TYR A 632 14.00 -36.09 30.08
N LYS A 633 13.83 -37.40 30.04
CA LYS A 633 13.60 -38.17 28.82
C LYS A 633 12.50 -39.19 29.04
N ASP A 634 11.42 -39.05 28.29
CA ASP A 634 10.29 -39.97 28.30
C ASP A 634 10.33 -40.86 27.06
N ILE A 635 10.06 -42.14 27.27
CA ILE A 635 9.82 -43.13 26.22
C ILE A 635 8.33 -43.39 26.20
N LEU A 636 7.68 -43.03 25.11
CA LEU A 636 6.26 -43.26 24.89
C LEU A 636 6.06 -44.31 23.79
N VAL A 637 5.09 -45.19 24.00
CA VAL A 637 4.73 -46.25 23.05
C VAL A 637 3.34 -46.01 22.48
N ARG A 638 3.16 -46.27 21.20
CA ARG A 638 1.87 -46.15 20.54
C ARG A 638 0.90 -47.23 21.04
N ASN A 639 -0.34 -46.83 21.31
CA ASN A 639 -1.43 -47.73 21.68
C ASN A 639 -2.23 -48.22 20.47
#